data_AF-A0A7Y4ZWT9-F1
#
_entry.id   AF-A0A7Y4ZWT9-F1
#
_cell.length_a   1.000
_cell.length_b   1.000
_cell.length_c   1.000
_cell.angle_alpha   90.00
_cell.angle_beta   90.00
_cell.angle_gamma   90.00
#
_symmetry.space_group_name_H-M   'P 1'
#
loop_
_entity.id
_entity.type
_entity.pdbx_description
1 polymer ?
#
loop_
_entity_poly.entity_id
_entity_poly.type
_entity_poly.pdbx_seq_one_letter_code
_entity_poly.pdbx_strand_id
1 'polypeptide(L)'
;MLRPLLLLLERTGRVLLALLLGLGLENLAVGLLHRDLIAGPFEMGVSLVAATPIALGLLVLPALLVAGASFLAPSTGRLALGVPLAALAAAVAYLSTGGRVAIGYRWPIVFVLAAATLAATYAAFPRVHRLARDEPDRAALCGFLLGVVAWTVDARVLPRLYPAFHGALGVLALGGFAALALALRRIGPRPAYAAVALGLLAAAFTPRAARRLRSVDNLRLVLVEHAPFLGRAVELAARISPVPPLEAEGEVDAGATGDGPRTLDWSRKDILLVTVDALRADHVGAYGYKRPTTPNLDALAARGARFDAAYCATPHTSYSVTSLMTGKYMRPLMALGVGDDSETWAGLLRRYEYRTAAFYPPAVFFIDEARFTHFRDQKLDFEYAKIEFTKPELRFAQVRDYLAGARRDAPLFLWVHLFEPHEPYEKHPEYDFGERPLDAYDGEVKTADALIGRIVTEFERTRGTGNVVLMSADHGEEFGDHGGRYHGTTVYEEQVRVPLLVVAPGVTPRVVTSPAQTIDLLPTVLSALGIPRVPRLRGRDLGPVLTGRPDPSARAFAETESAALYAKDSLRMLCDKATSACRLYDVSVDPGELHDISGAKPAEATDMRKALGRIERDHGRFEGARGSKLPEALRRGLAGEGDAAPEVAELLDDANVELRREAARVLFRLRATAVDAALERARSHDEDLRVRSYATLALARTRGAHLDEAAALLRDPDATVRGDAALALAEAGDARGEEELVHYFESAPDFVDAREILRALTRLRSKKAVPALVRRLADVRLRPEAASALGAIGVESARGPLLAAFEQERYLHARRPEAQALLALGAGDDLRAPLRRFAGMPEPFPGALDVALGTRWFGLAQGGFRNPRPTEPVDVVVTAEPGPVRVLVRGTLQSLRLDGRPVEPSAGLAFGVDPTSTDPARGTDAGDGP
;
A
#
# COMPACT_ATOMS: atom_id res chain seq x y z
N MET A 1 26.89 8.97 -53.54
CA MET A 1 26.44 9.75 -52.34
C MET A 1 25.38 9.03 -51.49
N LEU A 2 24.49 8.18 -52.04
CA LEU A 2 23.47 7.46 -51.25
C LEU A 2 23.99 6.32 -50.35
N ARG A 3 25.04 5.59 -50.76
CA ARG A 3 25.56 4.43 -50.01
C ARG A 3 26.01 4.74 -48.57
N PRO A 4 26.75 5.83 -48.30
CA PRO A 4 27.07 6.23 -46.92
C PRO A 4 25.86 6.76 -46.14
N LEU A 5 24.82 7.29 -46.78
CA LEU A 5 23.56 7.72 -46.13
C LEU A 5 22.67 6.51 -45.76
N LEU A 6 22.63 5.49 -46.61
CA LEU A 6 21.97 4.21 -46.33
C LEU A 6 22.66 3.47 -45.19
N LEU A 7 24.00 3.37 -45.19
CA LEU A 7 24.80 2.79 -44.09
C LEU A 7 24.69 3.58 -42.77
N LEU A 8 24.45 4.90 -42.85
CA LEU A 8 24.19 5.79 -41.73
C LEU A 8 22.80 5.49 -41.12
N LEU A 9 21.75 5.46 -41.94
CA LEU A 9 20.40 5.07 -41.53
C LEU A 9 20.37 3.64 -40.96
N GLU A 10 21.09 2.72 -41.59
CA GLU A 10 21.14 1.31 -41.22
C GLU A 10 21.80 1.04 -39.86
N ARG A 11 22.62 1.97 -39.36
CA ARG A 11 23.40 1.74 -38.13
C ARG A 11 23.08 2.70 -36.97
N THR A 12 22.70 3.95 -37.23
CA THR A 12 21.98 4.80 -36.23
C THR A 12 20.62 4.20 -35.92
N GLY A 13 20.01 3.62 -36.94
CA GLY A 13 18.80 2.83 -36.82
C GLY A 13 18.95 1.74 -35.76
N ARG A 14 20.10 1.08 -35.58
CA ARG A 14 20.21 -0.10 -34.70
C ARG A 14 20.11 0.19 -33.20
N VAL A 15 20.67 1.29 -32.68
CA VAL A 15 20.53 1.66 -31.25
C VAL A 15 19.15 2.20 -30.96
N LEU A 16 18.66 3.09 -31.83
CA LEU A 16 17.31 3.59 -31.73
C LEU A 16 16.30 2.44 -31.85
N LEU A 17 16.53 1.52 -32.78
CA LEU A 17 15.77 0.29 -32.94
C LEU A 17 15.92 -0.60 -31.70
N ALA A 18 17.09 -0.72 -31.08
CA ALA A 18 17.24 -1.51 -29.85
C ALA A 18 16.48 -0.90 -28.67
N LEU A 19 16.48 0.43 -28.52
CA LEU A 19 15.69 1.13 -27.49
C LEU A 19 14.18 1.05 -27.79
N LEU A 20 13.78 1.25 -29.04
CA LEU A 20 12.40 1.09 -29.48
C LEU A 20 11.94 -0.37 -29.39
N LEU A 21 12.82 -1.34 -29.64
CA LEU A 21 12.57 -2.76 -29.42
C LEU A 21 12.50 -3.08 -27.94
N GLY A 22 13.33 -2.47 -27.08
CA GLY A 22 13.28 -2.64 -25.63
C GLY A 22 11.98 -2.10 -25.04
N LEU A 23 11.63 -0.85 -25.35
CA LEU A 23 10.34 -0.25 -24.99
C LEU A 23 9.18 -1.02 -25.62
N GLY A 24 9.32 -1.47 -26.86
CA GLY A 24 8.33 -2.30 -27.56
C GLY A 24 8.16 -3.69 -26.92
N LEU A 25 9.23 -4.31 -26.42
CA LEU A 25 9.22 -5.59 -25.70
C LEU A 25 8.65 -5.43 -24.30
N GLU A 26 8.93 -4.34 -23.58
CA GLU A 26 8.28 -4.03 -22.31
C GLU A 26 6.78 -3.81 -22.52
N ASN A 27 6.41 -3.04 -23.54
CA ASN A 27 5.01 -2.85 -23.92
C ASN A 27 4.37 -4.21 -24.26
N LEU A 28 5.01 -5.03 -25.08
CA LEU A 28 4.52 -6.36 -25.42
C LEU A 28 4.42 -7.26 -24.19
N ALA A 29 5.39 -7.22 -23.28
CA ALA A 29 5.40 -8.03 -22.06
C ALA A 29 4.28 -7.62 -21.11
N VAL A 30 4.07 -6.32 -20.88
CA VAL A 30 2.93 -5.81 -20.11
C VAL A 30 1.62 -6.22 -20.78
N GLY A 31 1.51 -6.02 -22.10
CA GLY A 31 0.34 -6.41 -22.88
C GLY A 31 0.05 -7.91 -22.93
N LEU A 32 1.04 -8.77 -22.70
CA LEU A 32 0.88 -10.24 -22.68
C LEU A 32 0.69 -10.80 -21.27
N LEU A 33 1.49 -10.35 -20.30
CA LEU A 33 1.51 -10.86 -18.92
C LEU A 33 0.39 -10.27 -18.08
N HIS A 34 -0.01 -9.04 -18.37
CA HIS A 34 -1.07 -8.29 -17.69
C HIS A 34 -2.22 -7.99 -18.67
N ARG A 35 -2.38 -8.84 -19.69
CA ARG A 35 -3.43 -8.69 -20.70
C ARG A 35 -4.83 -8.64 -20.06
N ASP A 36 -4.99 -9.32 -18.93
CA ASP A 36 -6.25 -9.43 -18.21
C ASP A 36 -6.57 -8.12 -17.44
N LEU A 37 -5.56 -7.25 -17.21
CA LEU A 37 -5.74 -5.92 -16.59
C LEU A 37 -5.97 -4.79 -17.61
N ILE A 38 -5.96 -5.10 -18.91
CA ILE A 38 -5.99 -4.12 -20.01
C ILE A 38 -7.34 -4.23 -20.73
N ALA A 39 -8.02 -3.10 -20.91
CA ALA A 39 -9.37 -3.06 -21.50
C ALA A 39 -9.38 -3.43 -22.99
N GLY A 40 -8.24 -3.30 -23.69
CA GLY A 40 -8.08 -3.81 -25.04
C GLY A 40 -6.77 -3.41 -25.73
N PRO A 41 -6.52 -3.93 -26.95
CA PRO A 41 -5.28 -3.68 -27.68
C PRO A 41 -5.06 -2.20 -28.05
N PHE A 42 -6.10 -1.38 -28.03
CA PHE A 42 -5.99 0.06 -28.28
C PHE A 42 -5.20 0.79 -27.19
N GLU A 43 -5.31 0.37 -25.91
CA GLU A 43 -4.59 0.98 -24.78
C GLU A 43 -3.08 0.81 -24.97
N MET A 44 -2.67 -0.37 -25.43
CA MET A 44 -1.28 -0.65 -25.80
C MET A 44 -0.82 0.19 -26.99
N GLY A 45 -1.73 0.49 -27.92
CA GLY A 45 -1.52 1.49 -28.97
C GLY A 45 -1.21 2.88 -28.42
N VAL A 46 -1.91 3.33 -27.36
CA VAL A 46 -1.64 4.61 -26.69
C VAL A 46 -0.28 4.59 -25.99
N SER A 47 0.08 3.49 -25.34
CA SER A 47 1.41 3.32 -24.75
C SER A 47 2.53 3.48 -25.80
N LEU A 48 2.37 2.89 -27.00
CA LEU A 48 3.34 3.01 -28.10
C LEU A 48 3.51 4.45 -28.60
N VAL A 49 2.44 5.25 -28.65
CA VAL A 49 2.47 6.59 -29.26
C VAL A 49 2.57 7.73 -28.23
N ALA A 50 2.44 7.44 -26.94
CA ALA A 50 2.44 8.43 -25.88
C ALA A 50 3.42 8.11 -24.74
N ALA A 51 3.37 6.92 -24.12
CA ALA A 51 4.34 6.56 -23.07
C ALA A 51 5.75 6.32 -23.64
N THR A 52 5.85 5.62 -24.77
CA THR A 52 7.14 5.29 -25.42
C THR A 52 7.93 6.54 -25.84
N PRO A 53 7.36 7.59 -26.47
CA PRO A 53 8.10 8.81 -26.75
C PRO A 53 8.62 9.55 -25.52
N ILE A 54 7.85 9.57 -24.43
CA ILE A 54 8.26 10.20 -23.17
C ILE A 54 9.41 9.40 -22.54
N ALA A 55 9.27 8.07 -22.49
CA ALA A 55 10.34 7.17 -22.04
C ALA A 55 11.59 7.29 -22.91
N LEU A 56 11.42 7.38 -24.24
CA LEU A 56 12.51 7.58 -25.19
C LEU A 56 13.22 8.91 -24.93
N GLY A 57 12.48 10.00 -24.68
CA GLY A 57 13.06 11.28 -24.29
C GLY A 57 13.88 11.19 -23.00
N LEU A 58 13.36 10.46 -21.99
CA LEU A 58 14.05 10.20 -20.73
C LEU A 58 15.33 9.36 -20.90
N LEU A 59 15.34 8.40 -21.84
CA LEU A 59 16.45 7.46 -22.04
C LEU A 59 17.50 7.96 -23.04
N VAL A 60 17.10 8.70 -24.08
CA VAL A 60 17.95 9.08 -25.22
C VAL A 60 18.73 10.38 -24.98
N LEU A 61 18.09 11.40 -24.41
CA LEU A 61 18.75 12.69 -24.14
C LEU A 61 20.04 12.54 -23.29
N PRO A 62 20.07 11.70 -22.24
CA PRO A 62 21.25 11.52 -21.40
C PRO A 62 22.35 10.71 -22.07
N ALA A 63 21.96 9.61 -22.72
CA ALA A 63 22.86 8.74 -23.46
C ALA A 63 23.61 9.49 -24.56
N LEU A 64 22.99 10.53 -25.12
CA LEU A 64 23.57 11.36 -26.17
C LEU A 64 24.41 12.51 -25.67
N LEU A 65 24.10 13.09 -24.51
CA LEU A 65 25.01 14.01 -23.83
C LEU A 65 26.31 13.29 -23.46
N VAL A 66 26.20 12.03 -23.04
CA VAL A 66 27.33 11.11 -22.84
C VAL A 66 28.07 10.84 -24.18
N ALA A 67 27.37 10.44 -25.25
CA ALA A 67 28.02 10.19 -26.53
C ALA A 67 28.70 11.44 -27.16
N GLY A 68 28.08 12.62 -27.05
CA GLY A 68 28.60 13.89 -27.57
C GLY A 68 29.86 14.35 -26.85
N ALA A 69 29.89 14.26 -25.52
CA ALA A 69 31.08 14.56 -24.74
C ALA A 69 32.24 13.56 -25.01
N SER A 70 31.91 12.33 -25.44
CA SER A 70 32.91 11.34 -25.89
C SER A 70 33.57 11.69 -27.24
N PHE A 71 32.92 12.49 -28.09
CA PHE A 71 33.40 12.88 -29.42
C PHE A 71 34.35 14.09 -29.40
N LEU A 72 34.24 14.93 -28.37
CA LEU A 72 35.06 16.14 -28.17
C LEU A 72 36.39 15.85 -27.43
N ALA A 73 36.62 14.61 -27.00
CA ALA A 73 37.82 14.20 -26.25
C ALA A 73 39.01 13.90 -27.18
N PRO A 74 40.15 14.62 -27.12
CA PRO A 74 41.37 14.26 -27.85
C PRO A 74 41.97 12.94 -27.36
N SER A 75 42.73 12.26 -28.23
CA SER A 75 43.17 10.87 -28.08
C SER A 75 44.00 10.54 -26.83
N THR A 76 44.51 11.52 -26.10
CA THR A 76 45.33 11.34 -24.88
C THR A 76 44.60 11.66 -23.57
N GLY A 77 43.36 12.15 -23.61
CA GLY A 77 42.60 12.59 -22.41
C GLY A 77 41.37 11.75 -22.07
N ARG A 78 41.36 10.44 -22.39
CA ARG A 78 40.15 9.58 -22.28
C ARG A 78 39.62 9.40 -20.84
N LEU A 79 40.42 9.68 -19.81
CA LEU A 79 40.03 9.60 -18.39
C LEU A 79 39.38 10.90 -17.87
N ALA A 80 39.74 12.08 -18.41
CA ALA A 80 39.29 13.36 -17.89
C ALA A 80 37.83 13.68 -18.26
N LEU A 81 37.32 13.12 -19.37
CA LEU A 81 35.92 13.28 -19.79
C LEU A 81 35.00 12.17 -19.25
N GLY A 82 35.50 10.97 -18.96
CA GLY A 82 34.67 9.86 -18.47
C GLY A 82 33.95 10.15 -17.14
N VAL A 83 34.55 10.98 -16.27
CA VAL A 83 34.00 11.37 -14.98
C VAL A 83 32.77 12.30 -15.10
N PRO A 84 32.84 13.43 -15.84
CA PRO A 84 31.66 14.28 -16.05
C PRO A 84 30.54 13.60 -16.85
N LEU A 85 30.86 12.70 -17.80
CA LEU A 85 29.85 11.89 -18.49
C LEU A 85 29.13 10.90 -17.56
N ALA A 86 29.87 10.22 -16.68
CA ALA A 86 29.30 9.31 -15.70
C ALA A 86 28.44 10.05 -14.67
N ALA A 87 28.85 11.26 -14.29
CA ALA A 87 28.07 12.15 -13.43
C ALA A 87 26.77 12.61 -14.11
N LEU A 88 26.80 12.91 -15.41
CA LEU A 88 25.61 13.30 -16.18
C LEU A 88 24.65 12.13 -16.43
N ALA A 89 25.17 10.94 -16.72
CA ALA A 89 24.37 9.70 -16.82
C ALA A 89 23.69 9.37 -15.48
N ALA A 90 24.43 9.52 -14.37
CA ALA A 90 23.90 9.36 -13.02
C ALA A 90 22.84 10.43 -12.68
N ALA A 91 23.06 11.69 -13.07
CA ALA A 91 22.12 12.78 -12.86
C ALA A 91 20.81 12.57 -13.61
N VAL A 92 20.85 12.09 -14.87
CA VAL A 92 19.58 11.82 -15.56
C VAL A 92 18.94 10.50 -15.16
N ALA A 93 19.70 9.45 -14.82
CA ALA A 93 19.13 8.25 -14.20
C ALA A 93 18.41 8.59 -12.88
N TYR A 94 18.93 9.57 -12.13
CA TYR A 94 18.29 10.11 -10.94
C TYR A 94 16.99 10.88 -11.28
N LEU A 95 17.03 11.79 -12.26
CA LEU A 95 15.86 12.57 -12.68
C LEU A 95 14.76 11.72 -13.37
N SER A 96 15.12 10.65 -14.09
CA SER A 96 14.18 9.76 -14.78
C SER A 96 13.43 8.78 -13.86
N THR A 97 13.81 8.69 -12.58
CA THR A 97 13.09 7.91 -11.56
C THR A 97 12.09 8.76 -10.77
N GLY A 98 11.75 9.96 -11.27
CA GLY A 98 10.76 10.85 -10.67
C GLY A 98 11.13 11.34 -9.26
N GLY A 99 12.39 11.22 -8.85
CA GLY A 99 12.83 11.45 -7.47
C GLY A 99 12.20 10.48 -6.45
N ARG A 100 11.47 9.44 -6.91
CA ARG A 100 10.79 8.42 -6.10
C ARG A 100 11.63 7.17 -5.88
N VAL A 101 12.90 7.16 -6.28
CA VAL A 101 13.87 6.43 -5.47
C VAL A 101 13.82 7.16 -4.13
N ALA A 102 13.11 6.58 -3.16
CA ALA A 102 13.52 6.73 -1.78
C ALA A 102 15.01 6.39 -1.81
N ILE A 103 15.88 7.40 -1.93
CA ILE A 103 17.27 7.19 -1.61
C ILE A 103 17.20 6.65 -0.18
N GLY A 104 18.00 5.67 0.12
CA GLY A 104 17.50 4.54 0.89
C GLY A 104 17.67 3.35 -0.01
N TYR A 105 18.83 3.16 -0.65
CA TYR A 105 19.96 2.66 0.11
C TYR A 105 21.32 2.56 -0.62
N ARG A 106 22.33 2.23 0.19
CA ARG A 106 23.77 1.89 0.01
C ARG A 106 24.58 2.57 -1.11
N TRP A 107 25.17 3.74 -0.86
CA TRP A 107 26.27 4.40 -1.54
C TRP A 107 27.50 3.51 -1.44
N PRO A 108 27.82 2.76 -0.37
CA PRO A 108 28.88 1.77 -0.50
C PRO A 108 28.51 0.63 -1.43
N ILE A 109 27.25 0.22 -1.64
CA ILE A 109 26.90 -0.75 -2.69
C ILE A 109 26.73 -0.09 -4.05
N VAL A 110 26.24 1.14 -4.16
CA VAL A 110 26.14 1.90 -5.42
C VAL A 110 27.52 2.40 -5.82
N PHE A 111 28.44 2.62 -4.88
CA PHE A 111 29.85 2.96 -5.09
C PHE A 111 30.68 1.70 -5.23
N VAL A 112 30.39 0.59 -4.55
CA VAL A 112 31.04 -0.71 -4.84
C VAL A 112 30.49 -1.27 -6.14
N LEU A 113 29.21 -1.11 -6.47
CA LEU A 113 28.65 -1.47 -7.77
C LEU A 113 29.04 -0.43 -8.81
N ALA A 114 29.12 0.87 -8.53
CA ALA A 114 29.63 1.83 -9.51
C ALA A 114 31.13 1.71 -9.65
N ALA A 115 31.90 1.42 -8.60
CA ALA A 115 33.33 1.16 -8.67
C ALA A 115 33.63 -0.24 -9.20
N ALA A 116 32.81 -1.26 -8.96
CA ALA A 116 32.92 -2.57 -9.58
C ALA A 116 32.37 -2.55 -10.99
N THR A 117 31.38 -1.72 -11.31
CA THR A 117 30.93 -1.48 -12.69
C THR A 117 31.95 -0.61 -13.38
N LEU A 118 32.57 0.38 -12.74
CA LEU A 118 33.65 1.20 -13.30
C LEU A 118 34.93 0.38 -13.43
N ALA A 119 35.26 -0.49 -12.48
CA ALA A 119 36.43 -1.38 -12.51
C ALA A 119 36.20 -2.57 -13.44
N ALA A 120 35.00 -3.15 -13.50
CA ALA A 120 34.64 -4.16 -14.50
C ALA A 120 34.54 -3.51 -15.87
N THR A 121 34.00 -2.30 -16.00
CA THR A 121 34.02 -1.54 -17.25
C THR A 121 35.45 -1.21 -17.62
N TYR A 122 36.34 -0.82 -16.70
CA TYR A 122 37.75 -0.51 -16.94
C TYR A 122 38.59 -1.76 -17.25
N ALA A 123 38.36 -2.89 -16.56
CA ALA A 123 39.05 -4.16 -16.77
C ALA A 123 38.52 -4.91 -18.00
N ALA A 124 37.23 -4.77 -18.30
CA ALA A 124 36.63 -5.23 -19.54
C ALA A 124 36.88 -4.23 -20.67
N PHE A 125 37.19 -2.96 -20.43
CA PHE A 125 37.32 -1.91 -21.45
C PHE A 125 38.29 -2.33 -22.56
N PRO A 126 39.49 -2.86 -22.31
CA PRO A 126 40.40 -3.27 -23.39
C PRO A 126 39.88 -4.48 -24.18
N ARG A 127 39.11 -5.37 -23.54
CA ARG A 127 38.52 -6.58 -24.14
C ARG A 127 37.24 -6.25 -24.91
N VAL A 128 36.36 -5.43 -24.36
CA VAL A 128 35.16 -4.88 -25.00
C VAL A 128 35.55 -3.91 -26.10
N HIS A 129 36.59 -3.10 -25.94
CA HIS A 129 37.14 -2.25 -27.00
C HIS A 129 37.84 -3.07 -28.08
N ARG A 130 38.50 -4.20 -27.76
CA ARG A 130 38.98 -5.16 -28.77
C ARG A 130 37.83 -5.84 -29.48
N LEU A 131 36.88 -6.41 -28.74
CA LEU A 131 35.69 -7.06 -29.27
C LEU A 131 34.86 -6.10 -30.13
N ALA A 132 34.69 -4.85 -29.71
CA ALA A 132 34.01 -3.81 -30.49
C ALA A 132 34.84 -3.30 -31.68
N ARG A 133 36.17 -3.47 -31.67
CA ARG A 133 37.07 -3.10 -32.78
C ARG A 133 37.18 -4.21 -33.83
N ASP A 134 37.22 -5.47 -33.38
CA ASP A 134 37.56 -6.65 -34.17
C ASP A 134 36.29 -7.44 -34.56
N GLU A 135 35.28 -7.49 -33.70
CA GLU A 135 34.02 -8.24 -33.87
C GLU A 135 32.77 -7.44 -33.41
N PRO A 136 32.45 -6.32 -34.07
CA PRO A 136 31.45 -5.35 -33.60
C PRO A 136 30.04 -5.93 -33.48
N ASP A 137 29.66 -6.90 -34.30
CA ASP A 137 28.35 -7.55 -34.24
C ASP A 137 28.21 -8.45 -33.00
N ARG A 138 29.30 -9.12 -32.57
CA ARG A 138 29.33 -9.88 -31.31
C ARG A 138 29.30 -8.96 -30.10
N ALA A 139 30.02 -7.83 -30.12
CA ALA A 139 29.97 -6.83 -29.07
C ALA A 139 28.56 -6.23 -28.90
N ALA A 140 27.88 -5.95 -30.01
CA ALA A 140 26.50 -5.48 -30.05
C ALA A 140 25.53 -6.53 -29.47
N LEU A 141 25.66 -7.79 -29.86
CA LEU A 141 24.85 -8.89 -29.35
C LEU A 141 25.05 -9.11 -27.84
N CYS A 142 26.30 -9.08 -27.35
CA CYS A 142 26.60 -9.20 -25.93
C CYS A 142 26.03 -8.02 -25.11
N GLY A 143 26.11 -6.79 -25.64
CA GLY A 143 25.50 -5.61 -25.01
C GLY A 143 23.97 -5.70 -24.96
N PHE A 144 23.34 -6.17 -26.05
CA PHE A 144 21.89 -6.40 -26.11
C PHE A 144 21.44 -7.50 -25.15
N LEU A 145 22.12 -8.66 -25.13
CA LEU A 145 21.80 -9.77 -24.23
C LEU A 145 21.97 -9.37 -22.76
N LEU A 146 23.01 -8.61 -22.43
CA LEU A 146 23.21 -8.09 -21.07
C LEU A 146 22.06 -7.15 -20.67
N GLY A 147 21.61 -6.27 -21.58
CA GLY A 147 20.45 -5.40 -21.36
C GLY A 147 19.15 -6.18 -21.17
N VAL A 148 18.90 -7.21 -21.98
CA VAL A 148 17.68 -8.06 -21.88
C VAL A 148 17.69 -8.91 -20.61
N VAL A 149 18.83 -9.47 -20.22
CA VAL A 149 18.95 -10.23 -18.96
C VAL A 149 18.75 -9.32 -17.76
N ALA A 150 19.38 -8.14 -17.74
CA ALA A 150 19.19 -7.14 -16.70
C ALA A 150 17.71 -6.73 -16.59
N TRP A 151 17.03 -6.49 -17.73
CA TRP A 151 15.59 -6.21 -17.80
C TRP A 151 14.72 -7.37 -17.30
N THR A 152 15.01 -8.60 -17.69
CA THR A 152 14.17 -9.76 -17.32
C THR A 152 14.23 -10.02 -15.82
N VAL A 153 15.41 -9.85 -15.21
CA VAL A 153 15.61 -9.96 -13.76
C VAL A 153 14.86 -8.84 -13.03
N ASP A 154 14.93 -7.62 -13.55
CA ASP A 154 14.22 -6.45 -13.03
C ASP A 154 12.70 -6.66 -12.97
N ALA A 155 12.12 -7.10 -14.09
CA ALA A 155 10.69 -7.23 -14.27
C ALA A 155 10.05 -8.47 -13.62
N ARG A 156 10.82 -9.55 -13.39
CA ARG A 156 10.26 -10.84 -12.93
C ARG A 156 10.61 -11.23 -11.50
N VAL A 157 11.74 -10.77 -10.97
CA VAL A 157 12.27 -11.27 -9.69
C VAL A 157 12.10 -10.24 -8.56
N LEU A 158 12.08 -8.95 -8.89
CA LEU A 158 12.15 -7.86 -7.89
C LEU A 158 11.06 -6.76 -7.96
N PRO A 159 9.83 -6.94 -8.50
CA PRO A 159 8.90 -5.80 -8.73
C PRO A 159 8.54 -4.94 -7.50
N ARG A 160 8.81 -5.44 -6.29
CA ARG A 160 8.54 -4.76 -5.02
C ARG A 160 9.75 -4.67 -4.09
N LEU A 161 10.97 -4.90 -4.58
CA LEU A 161 12.18 -4.95 -3.78
C LEU A 161 13.33 -4.13 -4.37
N TYR A 162 13.83 -3.20 -3.58
CA TYR A 162 15.05 -2.41 -3.80
C TYR A 162 15.02 -1.47 -5.03
N PRO A 163 14.44 -0.25 -4.89
CA PRO A 163 14.46 0.82 -5.91
C PRO A 163 15.85 1.13 -6.50
N ALA A 164 16.92 0.96 -5.72
CA ALA A 164 18.31 1.16 -6.17
C ALA A 164 18.81 0.04 -7.09
N PHE A 165 18.27 -1.18 -6.96
CA PHE A 165 18.59 -2.30 -7.83
C PHE A 165 17.92 -2.12 -9.20
N HIS A 166 16.69 -1.61 -9.23
CA HIS A 166 16.04 -1.13 -10.45
C HIS A 166 16.83 -0.01 -11.12
N GLY A 167 17.32 0.96 -10.35
CA GLY A 167 18.21 2.00 -10.86
C GLY A 167 19.53 1.47 -11.42
N ALA A 168 20.16 0.50 -10.74
CA ALA A 168 21.43 -0.10 -11.17
C ALA A 168 21.26 -1.02 -12.39
N LEU A 169 20.20 -1.83 -12.45
CA LEU A 169 19.83 -2.63 -13.62
C LEU A 169 19.42 -1.74 -14.79
N GLY A 170 18.74 -0.62 -14.51
CA GLY A 170 18.48 0.44 -15.49
C GLY A 170 19.77 1.08 -16.01
N VAL A 171 20.76 1.36 -15.15
CA VAL A 171 22.09 1.87 -15.54
C VAL A 171 22.91 0.82 -16.28
N LEU A 172 22.81 -0.46 -15.92
CA LEU A 172 23.44 -1.58 -16.63
C LEU A 172 22.81 -1.81 -18.00
N ALA A 173 21.48 -1.68 -18.11
CA ALA A 173 20.76 -1.70 -19.36
C ALA A 173 21.17 -0.50 -20.23
N LEU A 174 21.11 0.73 -19.69
CA LEU A 174 21.58 1.95 -20.35
C LEU A 174 23.05 1.89 -20.75
N GLY A 175 23.90 1.32 -19.90
CA GLY A 175 25.33 1.10 -20.13
C GLY A 175 25.59 0.04 -21.19
N GLY A 176 24.80 -1.03 -21.23
CA GLY A 176 24.79 -2.05 -22.28
C GLY A 176 24.33 -1.48 -23.63
N PHE A 177 23.29 -0.65 -23.63
CA PHE A 177 22.81 0.08 -24.80
C PHE A 177 23.76 1.21 -25.24
N ALA A 178 24.47 1.84 -24.31
CA ALA A 178 25.52 2.82 -24.59
C ALA A 178 26.81 2.15 -25.10
N ALA A 179 27.16 0.97 -24.61
CA ALA A 179 28.24 0.13 -25.14
C ALA A 179 27.92 -0.35 -26.56
N LEU A 180 26.66 -0.69 -26.84
CA LEU A 180 26.12 -0.91 -28.18
C LEU A 180 26.30 0.35 -29.06
N ALA A 181 26.01 1.55 -28.54
CA ALA A 181 26.24 2.83 -29.24
C ALA A 181 27.73 3.17 -29.46
N LEU A 182 28.61 2.78 -28.53
CA LEU A 182 30.06 2.93 -28.64
C LEU A 182 30.69 1.93 -29.63
N ALA A 183 30.18 0.71 -29.71
CA ALA A 183 30.56 -0.27 -30.74
C ALA A 183 30.17 0.21 -32.16
N LEU A 184 29.17 1.09 -32.24
CA LEU A 184 28.73 1.77 -33.45
C LEU A 184 29.57 3.02 -33.81
N ARG A 185 30.68 3.31 -33.12
CA ARG A 185 31.54 4.49 -33.38
C ARG A 185 32.18 4.58 -34.78
N ARG A 186 32.12 3.53 -35.61
CA ARG A 186 32.63 3.58 -37.00
C ARG A 186 31.67 4.23 -38.02
N ILE A 187 30.63 4.95 -37.59
CA ILE A 187 29.57 5.46 -38.49
C ILE A 187 29.72 6.99 -38.79
N GLY A 188 30.75 7.65 -38.28
CA GLY A 188 30.97 9.09 -38.50
C GLY A 188 30.06 9.99 -37.62
N PRO A 189 30.11 11.33 -37.76
CA PRO A 189 29.48 12.30 -36.84
C PRO A 189 27.99 12.59 -37.10
N ARG A 190 27.51 12.37 -38.33
CA ARG A 190 26.10 12.57 -38.75
C ARG A 190 25.01 11.74 -38.01
N PRO A 191 25.25 10.50 -37.54
CA PRO A 191 24.26 9.67 -36.87
C PRO A 191 24.04 10.09 -35.41
N ALA A 192 25.10 10.62 -34.76
CA ALA A 192 24.99 11.19 -33.43
C ALA A 192 24.08 12.44 -33.43
N TYR A 193 24.20 13.30 -34.45
CA TYR A 193 23.30 14.45 -34.62
C TYR A 193 21.85 14.03 -34.86
N ALA A 194 21.60 12.95 -35.62
CA ALA A 194 20.25 12.43 -35.86
C ALA A 194 19.61 11.88 -34.57
N ALA A 195 20.37 11.17 -33.75
CA ALA A 195 19.89 10.70 -32.45
C ALA A 195 19.62 11.88 -31.49
N VAL A 196 20.46 12.92 -31.48
CA VAL A 196 20.27 14.14 -30.66
C VAL A 196 19.03 14.90 -31.11
N ALA A 197 18.86 15.08 -32.43
CA ALA A 197 17.67 15.69 -32.99
C ALA A 197 16.41 14.90 -32.60
N LEU A 198 16.46 13.56 -32.59
CA LEU A 198 15.33 12.73 -32.21
C LEU A 198 15.04 12.76 -30.70
N GLY A 199 16.06 12.77 -29.84
CA GLY A 199 15.89 12.94 -28.40
C GLY A 199 15.27 14.30 -28.05
N LEU A 200 15.72 15.37 -28.73
CA LEU A 200 15.14 16.70 -28.62
C LEU A 200 13.70 16.75 -29.17
N LEU A 201 13.43 16.06 -30.28
CA LEU A 201 12.08 15.93 -30.84
C LEU A 201 11.14 15.19 -29.89
N ALA A 202 11.60 14.10 -29.27
CA ALA A 202 10.86 13.33 -28.27
C ALA A 202 10.56 14.19 -27.03
N ALA A 203 11.56 14.93 -26.53
CA ALA A 203 11.38 15.87 -25.42
C ALA A 203 10.40 17.01 -25.76
N ALA A 204 10.46 17.57 -26.97
CA ALA A 204 9.52 18.58 -27.45
C ALA A 204 8.09 18.03 -27.62
N PHE A 205 7.95 16.72 -27.89
CA PHE A 205 6.67 16.04 -28.03
C PHE A 205 6.07 15.61 -26.68
N THR A 206 6.87 15.57 -25.60
CA THR A 206 6.44 15.16 -24.25
C THR A 206 5.16 15.85 -23.76
N PRO A 207 4.97 17.18 -23.88
CA PRO A 207 3.73 17.82 -23.42
C PRO A 207 2.48 17.36 -24.20
N ARG A 208 2.63 17.01 -25.49
CA ARG A 208 1.52 16.48 -26.30
C ARG A 208 1.24 15.02 -25.98
N ALA A 209 2.29 14.22 -25.79
CA ALA A 209 2.19 12.84 -25.35
C ALA A 209 1.57 12.72 -23.94
N ALA A 210 1.96 13.59 -23.01
CA ALA A 210 1.42 13.63 -21.66
C ALA A 210 -0.08 13.93 -21.66
N ARG A 211 -0.54 14.90 -22.46
CA ARG A 211 -1.97 15.18 -22.67
C ARG A 211 -2.76 14.00 -23.25
N ARG A 212 -2.10 13.13 -24.02
CA ARG A 212 -2.72 11.92 -24.60
C ARG A 212 -2.76 10.76 -23.60
N LEU A 213 -1.75 10.60 -22.75
CA LEU A 213 -1.78 9.62 -21.66
C LEU A 213 -2.85 9.96 -20.63
N ARG A 214 -3.09 11.24 -20.40
CA ARG A 214 -4.12 11.75 -19.49
C ARG A 214 -5.52 11.21 -19.76
N SER A 215 -5.83 10.76 -20.97
CA SER A 215 -7.15 10.24 -21.34
C SER A 215 -7.30 8.72 -21.20
N VAL A 216 -6.30 8.02 -20.66
CA VAL A 216 -6.31 6.55 -20.54
C VAL A 216 -5.87 6.14 -19.14
N ASP A 217 -6.78 6.26 -18.18
CA ASP A 217 -6.47 6.13 -16.75
C ASP A 217 -6.04 4.71 -16.37
N ASN A 218 -6.68 3.67 -16.91
CA ASN A 218 -6.29 2.29 -16.64
C ASN A 218 -4.88 1.97 -17.12
N LEU A 219 -4.56 2.31 -18.37
CA LEU A 219 -3.21 2.15 -18.90
C LEU A 219 -2.17 2.86 -18.01
N ARG A 220 -2.48 4.07 -17.52
CA ARG A 220 -1.57 4.79 -16.62
C ARG A 220 -1.31 4.00 -15.34
N LEU A 221 -2.35 3.47 -14.70
CA LEU A 221 -2.21 2.69 -13.47
C LEU A 221 -1.47 1.37 -13.72
N VAL A 222 -1.83 0.62 -14.78
CA VAL A 222 -1.16 -0.63 -15.17
C VAL A 222 0.33 -0.39 -15.45
N LEU A 223 0.67 0.69 -16.16
CA LEU A 223 2.08 1.01 -16.43
C LEU A 223 2.81 1.45 -15.15
N VAL A 224 2.18 2.20 -14.25
CA VAL A 224 2.79 2.60 -12.96
C VAL A 224 3.04 1.38 -12.07
N GLU A 225 2.12 0.41 -12.06
CA GLU A 225 2.19 -0.80 -11.23
C GLU A 225 3.13 -1.87 -11.81
N HIS A 226 3.20 -2.00 -13.14
CA HIS A 226 3.81 -3.15 -13.80
C HIS A 226 4.89 -2.82 -14.84
N ALA A 227 5.12 -1.55 -15.19
CA ALA A 227 6.09 -1.16 -16.22
C ALA A 227 7.22 -0.27 -15.65
N PRO A 228 8.44 -0.82 -15.46
CA PRO A 228 9.57 -0.08 -14.90
C PRO A 228 9.94 1.22 -15.62
N PHE A 229 9.94 1.26 -16.96
CA PHE A 229 10.31 2.47 -17.72
C PHE A 229 9.08 3.26 -18.18
N LEU A 230 8.08 2.57 -18.71
CA LEU A 230 6.85 3.21 -19.18
C LEU A 230 6.03 3.80 -18.02
N GLY A 231 6.07 3.18 -16.83
CA GLY A 231 5.45 3.74 -15.61
C GLY A 231 6.07 5.06 -15.18
N ARG A 232 7.40 5.22 -15.31
CA ARG A 232 8.09 6.49 -15.05
C ARG A 232 7.69 7.59 -16.02
N ALA A 233 7.52 7.22 -17.29
CA ALA A 233 6.99 8.13 -18.29
C ALA A 233 5.57 8.60 -17.93
N VAL A 234 4.74 7.72 -17.37
CA VAL A 234 3.40 8.06 -16.87
C VAL A 234 3.45 8.98 -15.64
N GLU A 235 4.29 8.67 -14.64
CA GLU A 235 4.45 9.53 -13.46
C GLU A 235 4.90 10.95 -13.84
N LEU A 236 5.85 11.06 -14.77
CA LEU A 236 6.28 12.35 -15.31
C LEU A 236 5.16 13.05 -16.09
N ALA A 237 4.43 12.31 -16.92
CA ALA A 237 3.30 12.84 -17.66
C ALA A 237 2.23 13.43 -16.74
N ALA A 238 1.92 12.78 -15.63
CA ALA A 238 0.96 13.25 -14.63
C ALA A 238 1.40 14.57 -13.98
N ARG A 239 2.70 14.78 -13.78
CA ARG A 239 3.25 16.05 -13.24
C ARG A 239 3.25 17.18 -14.27
N ILE A 240 3.58 16.88 -15.53
CA ILE A 240 3.66 17.88 -16.61
C ILE A 240 2.28 18.30 -17.12
N SER A 241 1.33 17.37 -17.12
CA SER A 241 -0.02 17.58 -17.63
C SER A 241 -1.03 16.93 -16.67
N PRO A 242 -1.26 17.53 -15.48
CA PRO A 242 -2.25 17.01 -14.54
C PRO A 242 -3.65 16.93 -15.17
N VAL A 243 -4.47 16.04 -14.64
CA VAL A 243 -5.90 15.99 -14.99
C VAL A 243 -6.53 17.27 -14.46
N PRO A 244 -7.18 18.10 -15.29
CA PRO A 244 -7.93 19.25 -14.79
C PRO A 244 -8.96 18.74 -13.79
N PRO A 245 -9.15 19.42 -12.65
CA PRO A 245 -10.22 19.05 -11.72
C PRO A 245 -11.53 19.01 -12.52
N LEU A 246 -12.28 17.91 -12.38
CA LEU A 246 -13.60 17.87 -12.97
C LEU A 246 -14.44 18.89 -12.22
N GLU A 247 -14.88 19.94 -12.93
CA GLU A 247 -15.94 20.82 -12.46
C GLU A 247 -17.12 19.93 -12.09
N ALA A 248 -17.26 19.71 -10.80
CA ALA A 248 -18.45 19.09 -10.24
C ALA A 248 -19.30 20.24 -9.72
N GLU A 249 -19.76 21.05 -10.67
CA GLU A 249 -20.95 21.86 -10.49
C GLU A 249 -22.07 20.96 -9.97
N GLY A 250 -22.71 21.35 -8.88
CA GLY A 250 -23.78 20.59 -8.25
C GLY A 250 -23.98 20.96 -6.78
N GLU A 251 -25.17 20.62 -6.28
CA GLU A 251 -25.54 20.78 -4.87
C GLU A 251 -24.54 20.07 -3.95
N VAL A 252 -24.34 20.67 -2.78
CA VAL A 252 -23.59 20.11 -1.66
C VAL A 252 -24.11 18.70 -1.37
N ASP A 253 -23.21 17.75 -1.10
CA ASP A 253 -23.63 16.49 -0.52
C ASP A 253 -24.09 16.75 0.93
N ALA A 254 -25.35 17.13 1.06
CA ALA A 254 -26.01 17.41 2.34
C ALA A 254 -26.09 16.17 3.25
N GLY A 255 -25.56 15.01 2.82
CA GLY A 255 -26.04 13.70 3.26
C GLY A 255 -27.45 13.47 2.71
N ALA A 256 -27.97 12.24 2.77
CA ALA A 256 -29.40 12.06 2.49
C ALA A 256 -30.18 12.96 3.45
N THR A 257 -31.02 13.86 2.93
CA THR A 257 -31.91 14.70 3.74
C THR A 257 -32.77 13.78 4.61
N GLY A 258 -32.53 13.78 5.92
CA GLY A 258 -33.25 12.97 6.90
C GLY A 258 -34.69 13.42 7.15
N ASP A 259 -35.25 14.25 6.28
CA ASP A 259 -36.61 14.81 6.39
C ASP A 259 -37.68 13.87 5.79
N GLY A 260 -37.27 12.67 5.36
CA GLY A 260 -38.20 11.62 4.97
C GLY A 260 -39.04 11.13 6.17
N PRO A 261 -40.30 10.69 5.94
CA PRO A 261 -41.12 10.16 7.02
C PRO A 261 -40.49 8.92 7.64
N ARG A 262 -40.43 8.90 8.98
CA ARG A 262 -39.98 7.74 9.79
C ARG A 262 -40.65 6.45 9.30
N THR A 263 -39.84 5.49 8.83
CA THR A 263 -40.34 4.21 8.28
C THR A 263 -40.31 3.05 9.27
N LEU A 264 -39.51 3.15 10.33
CA LEU A 264 -39.33 2.14 11.37
C LEU A 264 -39.63 2.74 12.75
N ASP A 265 -40.14 1.91 13.66
CA ASP A 265 -40.38 2.29 15.07
C ASP A 265 -39.69 1.31 16.01
N TRP A 266 -38.55 1.74 16.56
CA TRP A 266 -37.77 1.04 17.58
C TRP A 266 -37.85 1.72 18.95
N SER A 267 -38.86 2.59 19.17
CA SER A 267 -39.02 3.27 20.46
C SER A 267 -39.05 2.27 21.62
N ARG A 268 -38.22 2.54 22.64
CA ARG A 268 -38.03 1.70 23.84
C ARG A 268 -37.43 0.30 23.60
N LYS A 269 -36.89 0.03 22.41
CA LYS A 269 -36.17 -1.23 22.15
C LYS A 269 -34.73 -1.16 22.65
N ASP A 270 -34.25 -2.27 23.21
CA ASP A 270 -32.83 -2.47 23.42
C ASP A 270 -32.15 -2.66 22.05
N ILE A 271 -30.90 -2.22 21.94
CA ILE A 271 -30.09 -2.27 20.71
C ILE A 271 -28.78 -2.98 21.04
N LEU A 272 -28.53 -4.10 20.36
CA LEU A 272 -27.26 -4.79 20.35
C LEU A 272 -26.55 -4.50 19.02
N LEU A 273 -25.38 -3.88 19.09
CA LEU A 273 -24.45 -3.75 17.97
C LEU A 273 -23.26 -4.69 18.20
N VAL A 274 -23.03 -5.60 17.27
CA VAL A 274 -21.83 -6.45 17.26
C VAL A 274 -20.96 -6.07 16.07
N THR A 275 -19.69 -5.75 16.32
CA THR A 275 -18.71 -5.48 15.26
C THR A 275 -17.54 -6.44 15.38
N VAL A 276 -16.99 -6.87 14.25
CA VAL A 276 -15.85 -7.80 14.19
C VAL A 276 -14.68 -7.10 13.52
N ASP A 277 -13.48 -7.25 14.08
CA ASP A 277 -12.26 -6.69 13.51
C ASP A 277 -11.84 -7.48 12.25
N ALA A 278 -11.49 -6.78 11.15
CA ALA A 278 -10.95 -7.37 9.92
C ALA A 278 -11.79 -8.51 9.26
N LEU A 279 -13.10 -8.58 9.53
CA LEU A 279 -13.98 -9.60 8.95
C LEU A 279 -14.41 -9.25 7.51
N ARG A 280 -13.92 -10.05 6.55
CA ARG A 280 -14.28 -10.01 5.14
C ARG A 280 -15.70 -10.51 4.89
N ALA A 281 -16.47 -9.79 4.08
CA ALA A 281 -17.81 -10.22 3.68
C ALA A 281 -17.80 -11.53 2.88
N ASP A 282 -16.82 -11.72 1.99
CA ASP A 282 -16.70 -12.91 1.14
C ASP A 282 -16.24 -14.18 1.88
N HIS A 283 -15.94 -14.07 3.18
CA HIS A 283 -15.66 -15.19 4.10
C HIS A 283 -16.85 -15.59 4.98
N VAL A 284 -18.01 -14.97 4.77
CA VAL A 284 -19.27 -15.26 5.47
C VAL A 284 -20.16 -16.14 4.59
N GLY A 285 -20.69 -17.25 5.12
CA GLY A 285 -21.52 -18.23 4.41
C GLY A 285 -22.75 -17.60 3.74
N ALA A 286 -23.45 -16.70 4.42
CA ALA A 286 -24.59 -15.95 3.89
C ALA A 286 -24.26 -15.09 2.66
N TYR A 287 -22.99 -14.76 2.44
CA TYR A 287 -22.47 -14.01 1.29
C TYR A 287 -21.94 -14.93 0.18
N GLY A 288 -22.09 -16.25 0.33
CA GLY A 288 -21.74 -17.24 -0.68
C GLY A 288 -20.44 -18.00 -0.41
N TYR A 289 -19.76 -17.74 0.72
CA TYR A 289 -18.55 -18.46 1.09
C TYR A 289 -18.82 -19.96 1.24
N LYS A 290 -17.94 -20.79 0.69
CA LYS A 290 -18.19 -22.24 0.57
C LYS A 290 -17.83 -23.02 1.82
N ARG A 291 -17.02 -22.45 2.70
CA ARG A 291 -16.58 -23.11 3.94
C ARG A 291 -17.57 -22.80 5.06
N PRO A 292 -17.81 -23.75 5.99
CA PRO A 292 -18.72 -23.56 7.10
C PRO A 292 -18.06 -22.73 8.23
N THR A 293 -17.75 -21.48 7.92
CA THR A 293 -17.13 -20.53 8.85
C THR A 293 -18.16 -19.83 9.73
N THR A 294 -19.37 -19.53 9.23
CA THR A 294 -20.29 -18.61 9.93
C THR A 294 -21.74 -19.08 10.11
N PRO A 295 -22.00 -20.29 10.66
CA PRO A 295 -23.37 -20.79 10.79
C PRO A 295 -24.31 -19.89 11.62
N ASN A 296 -23.82 -19.16 12.63
CA ASN A 296 -24.66 -18.29 13.46
C ASN A 296 -25.03 -16.99 12.73
N LEU A 297 -24.08 -16.38 12.01
CA LEU A 297 -24.37 -15.24 11.14
C LEU A 297 -25.29 -15.62 9.99
N ASP A 298 -25.16 -16.84 9.45
CA ASP A 298 -26.06 -17.35 8.41
C ASP A 298 -27.49 -17.47 8.94
N ALA A 299 -27.66 -18.00 10.15
CA ALA A 299 -28.95 -18.06 10.83
C ALA A 299 -29.51 -16.65 11.15
N LEU A 300 -28.65 -15.70 11.52
CA LEU A 300 -29.04 -14.31 11.78
C LEU A 300 -29.49 -13.61 10.49
N ALA A 301 -28.76 -13.81 9.39
CA ALA A 301 -29.08 -13.26 8.08
C ALA A 301 -30.44 -13.75 7.56
N ALA A 302 -30.80 -15.02 7.83
CA ALA A 302 -32.11 -15.57 7.46
C ALA A 302 -33.30 -14.91 8.19
N ARG A 303 -33.04 -14.23 9.32
CA ARG A 303 -34.07 -13.59 10.16
C ARG A 303 -34.28 -12.10 9.86
N GLY A 304 -33.45 -11.48 9.04
CA GLY A 304 -33.48 -10.02 8.82
C GLY A 304 -32.93 -9.59 7.47
N ALA A 305 -32.57 -8.32 7.37
CA ALA A 305 -32.01 -7.77 6.15
C ALA A 305 -30.48 -7.93 6.13
N ARG A 306 -29.95 -8.52 5.06
CA ARG A 306 -28.51 -8.60 4.77
C ARG A 306 -28.18 -7.69 3.60
N PHE A 307 -27.14 -6.87 3.73
CA PHE A 307 -26.67 -6.02 2.64
C PHE A 307 -25.53 -6.72 1.89
N ASP A 308 -25.71 -7.00 0.60
CA ASP A 308 -24.66 -7.59 -0.23
C ASP A 308 -23.46 -6.66 -0.40
N ALA A 309 -23.70 -5.35 -0.38
CA ALA A 309 -22.72 -4.31 -0.66
C ALA A 309 -22.70 -3.28 0.48
N ALA A 310 -22.14 -3.66 1.64
CA ALA A 310 -21.92 -2.75 2.76
C ALA A 310 -20.43 -2.43 2.92
N TYR A 311 -20.12 -1.16 3.21
CA TYR A 311 -18.74 -0.67 3.21
C TYR A 311 -18.38 0.03 4.51
N CYS A 312 -17.17 -0.22 5.00
CA CYS A 312 -16.56 0.65 5.99
C CYS A 312 -16.01 1.93 5.34
N ALA A 313 -15.80 2.97 6.14
CA ALA A 313 -15.29 4.25 5.63
C ALA A 313 -13.79 4.21 5.27
N THR A 314 -13.05 3.26 5.86
CA THR A 314 -11.59 3.13 5.72
C THR A 314 -11.19 1.79 6.32
N PRO A 315 -10.21 1.07 5.72
CA PRO A 315 -9.79 -0.23 6.22
C PRO A 315 -8.80 -0.10 7.38
N HIS A 316 -9.21 0.60 8.44
CA HIS A 316 -8.37 0.85 9.61
C HIS A 316 -9.24 1.02 10.86
N THR A 317 -9.04 0.17 11.87
CA THR A 317 -9.87 0.06 13.09
C THR A 317 -10.23 1.41 13.71
N SER A 318 -9.26 2.24 14.10
CA SER A 318 -9.53 3.52 14.79
C SER A 318 -10.41 4.48 13.98
N TYR A 319 -10.05 4.71 12.71
CA TYR A 319 -10.83 5.59 11.85
C TYR A 319 -12.17 4.97 11.45
N SER A 320 -12.25 3.65 11.26
CA SER A 320 -13.50 2.97 10.88
C SER A 320 -14.50 2.90 12.03
N VAL A 321 -14.06 2.48 13.22
CA VAL A 321 -14.88 2.44 14.42
C VAL A 321 -15.36 3.85 14.77
N THR A 322 -14.49 4.86 14.76
CA THR A 322 -14.95 6.24 15.02
C THR A 322 -15.91 6.74 13.93
N SER A 323 -15.74 6.33 12.66
CA SER A 323 -16.70 6.65 11.60
C SER A 323 -18.06 6.00 11.84
N LEU A 324 -18.08 4.71 12.18
CA LEU A 324 -19.28 3.97 12.59
C LEU A 324 -19.94 4.65 13.81
N MET A 325 -19.12 5.10 14.78
CA MET A 325 -19.59 5.66 16.03
C MET A 325 -20.15 7.09 15.89
N THR A 326 -19.76 7.82 14.85
CA THR A 326 -20.14 9.23 14.67
C THR A 326 -21.01 9.46 13.45
N GLY A 327 -21.18 8.46 12.57
CA GLY A 327 -21.90 8.61 11.31
C GLY A 327 -21.21 9.57 10.32
N LYS A 328 -19.88 9.72 10.43
CA LYS A 328 -19.05 10.64 9.64
C LYS A 328 -17.84 9.92 9.06
N TYR A 329 -17.24 10.50 8.03
CA TYR A 329 -15.94 10.04 7.52
C TYR A 329 -14.83 10.57 8.42
N MET A 330 -14.34 9.78 9.37
CA MET A 330 -13.42 10.30 10.40
C MET A 330 -11.98 10.42 9.91
N ARG A 331 -11.50 9.55 9.01
CA ARG A 331 -10.15 9.66 8.42
C ARG A 331 -9.81 11.06 7.86
N PRO A 332 -10.62 11.65 6.97
CA PRO A 332 -10.33 12.96 6.42
C PRO A 332 -10.54 14.07 7.46
N LEU A 333 -11.49 13.93 8.39
CA LEU A 333 -11.68 14.92 9.47
C LEU A 333 -10.48 14.97 10.42
N MET A 334 -9.98 13.82 10.84
CA MET A 334 -8.79 13.71 11.69
C MET A 334 -7.53 14.22 10.96
N ALA A 335 -7.41 13.99 9.65
CA ALA A 335 -6.33 14.55 8.84
C ALA A 335 -6.37 16.10 8.78
N LEU A 336 -7.58 16.67 8.80
CA LEU A 336 -7.82 18.11 8.88
C LEU A 336 -7.69 18.68 10.31
N GLY A 337 -7.47 17.82 11.32
CA GLY A 337 -7.44 18.24 12.73
C GLY A 337 -8.78 18.78 13.24
N VAL A 338 -9.90 18.26 12.72
CA VAL A 338 -11.27 18.62 13.11
C VAL A 338 -12.11 17.37 13.38
N GLY A 339 -13.24 17.52 14.06
CA GLY A 339 -14.21 16.44 14.26
C GLY A 339 -13.93 15.54 15.47
N ASP A 340 -12.89 15.83 16.25
CA ASP A 340 -12.64 15.20 17.56
C ASP A 340 -13.80 15.46 18.54
N ASP A 341 -14.52 16.57 18.36
CA ASP A 341 -15.75 16.95 19.06
C ASP A 341 -17.03 16.28 18.53
N SER A 342 -16.93 15.26 17.66
CA SER A 342 -18.11 14.63 17.06
C SER A 342 -18.93 13.85 18.06
N GLU A 343 -20.25 14.02 18.00
CA GLU A 343 -21.17 13.26 18.84
C GLU A 343 -21.17 11.77 18.45
N THR A 344 -21.04 10.89 19.45
CA THR A 344 -21.06 9.44 19.27
C THR A 344 -22.46 8.83 19.47
N TRP A 345 -22.66 7.57 19.09
CA TRP A 345 -23.86 6.79 19.45
C TRP A 345 -24.20 6.90 20.93
N ALA A 346 -23.25 6.60 21.81
CA ALA A 346 -23.50 6.54 23.23
C ALA A 346 -23.82 7.93 23.79
N GLY A 347 -23.08 8.95 23.35
CA GLY A 347 -23.32 10.33 23.73
C GLY A 347 -24.71 10.82 23.33
N LEU A 348 -25.17 10.50 22.12
CA LEU A 348 -26.49 10.85 21.63
C LEU A 348 -27.59 10.07 22.36
N LEU A 349 -27.49 8.75 22.43
CA LEU A 349 -28.54 7.90 23.01
C LEU A 349 -28.72 8.17 24.52
N ARG A 350 -27.65 8.48 25.26
CA ARG A 350 -27.75 8.89 26.67
C ARG A 350 -28.60 10.14 26.89
N ARG A 351 -28.57 11.11 25.96
CA ARG A 351 -29.41 12.32 26.04
C ARG A 351 -30.90 11.99 25.92
N TYR A 352 -31.23 10.81 25.39
CA TYR A 352 -32.57 10.27 25.23
C TYR A 352 -32.80 9.04 26.13
N GLU A 353 -32.19 9.06 27.32
CA GLU A 353 -32.44 8.13 28.43
C GLU A 353 -32.03 6.66 28.17
N TYR A 354 -31.24 6.38 27.13
CA TYR A 354 -30.64 5.06 26.97
C TYR A 354 -29.49 4.85 27.96
N ARG A 355 -29.43 3.65 28.54
CA ARG A 355 -28.21 3.11 29.15
C ARG A 355 -27.26 2.69 28.05
N THR A 356 -25.96 2.88 28.25
CA THR A 356 -24.96 2.57 27.22
C THR A 356 -23.84 1.73 27.79
N ALA A 357 -23.53 0.62 27.10
CA ALA A 357 -22.46 -0.29 27.50
C ALA A 357 -21.62 -0.71 26.31
N ALA A 358 -20.31 -0.82 26.51
CA ALA A 358 -19.37 -1.26 25.49
C ALA A 358 -18.37 -2.30 26.01
N PHE A 359 -18.02 -3.24 25.13
CA PHE A 359 -16.95 -4.21 25.35
C PHE A 359 -16.08 -4.22 24.09
N TYR A 360 -14.82 -3.78 24.19
CA TYR A 360 -13.93 -3.69 23.03
C TYR A 360 -12.46 -3.83 23.45
N PRO A 361 -11.56 -4.31 22.57
CA PRO A 361 -10.13 -4.35 22.86
C PRO A 361 -9.51 -2.94 22.87
N PRO A 362 -8.40 -2.72 23.60
CA PRO A 362 -7.62 -1.47 23.49
C PRO A 362 -7.16 -1.14 22.06
N ALA A 363 -7.09 -2.13 21.17
CA ALA A 363 -6.70 -1.99 19.76
C ALA A 363 -7.45 -0.86 19.01
N VAL A 364 -8.70 -0.58 19.37
CA VAL A 364 -9.53 0.48 18.76
C VAL A 364 -8.81 1.84 18.71
N PHE A 365 -8.00 2.18 19.71
CA PHE A 365 -7.27 3.46 19.76
C PHE A 365 -5.76 3.28 19.86
N PHE A 366 -5.25 2.08 19.58
CA PHE A 366 -3.83 1.79 19.68
C PHE A 366 -3.02 2.52 18.60
N ILE A 367 -3.63 2.70 17.43
CA ILE A 367 -2.99 3.31 16.26
C ILE A 367 -3.37 4.79 16.16
N ASP A 368 -2.37 5.66 15.96
CA ASP A 368 -2.50 7.13 15.90
C ASP A 368 -3.21 7.74 17.14
N GLU A 369 -2.94 7.17 18.33
CA GLU A 369 -3.57 7.50 19.61
C GLU A 369 -3.66 9.01 19.91
N ALA A 370 -2.64 9.78 19.52
CA ALA A 370 -2.63 11.23 19.69
C ALA A 370 -3.81 11.94 19.00
N ARG A 371 -4.25 11.44 17.83
CA ARG A 371 -5.39 12.00 17.08
C ARG A 371 -6.74 11.61 17.70
N PHE A 372 -6.78 10.52 18.48
CA PHE A 372 -8.00 9.95 19.05
C PHE A 372 -8.11 10.10 20.57
N THR A 373 -7.24 10.90 21.19
CA THR A 373 -7.18 11.09 22.65
C THR A 373 -8.55 11.43 23.24
N HIS A 374 -9.32 12.32 22.59
CA HIS A 374 -10.67 12.67 23.04
C HIS A 374 -11.60 11.45 23.14
N PHE A 375 -11.75 10.69 22.04
CA PHE A 375 -12.61 9.51 22.00
C PHE A 375 -12.14 8.40 22.94
N ARG A 376 -10.82 8.20 23.07
CA ARG A 376 -10.23 7.22 23.97
C ARG A 376 -10.55 7.54 25.43
N ASP A 377 -10.27 8.77 25.85
CA ASP A 377 -10.41 9.19 27.26
C ASP A 377 -11.88 9.22 27.70
N GLN A 378 -12.77 9.60 26.79
CA GLN A 378 -14.22 9.53 27.00
C GLN A 378 -14.82 8.14 26.80
N LYS A 379 -14.01 7.16 26.37
CA LYS A 379 -14.46 5.79 26.07
C LYS A 379 -15.64 5.78 25.10
N LEU A 380 -15.56 6.58 24.03
CA LEU A 380 -16.63 6.78 23.04
C LEU A 380 -17.98 7.17 23.68
N ASP A 381 -17.95 7.95 24.76
CA ASP A 381 -19.09 8.37 25.58
C ASP A 381 -19.91 7.26 26.27
N PHE A 382 -19.45 6.01 26.25
CA PHE A 382 -20.17 4.93 26.91
C PHE A 382 -20.18 5.11 28.44
N GLU A 383 -21.36 4.93 29.05
CA GLU A 383 -21.51 4.98 30.51
C GLU A 383 -20.74 3.83 31.19
N TYR A 384 -20.85 2.63 30.62
CA TYR A 384 -20.05 1.49 31.02
C TYR A 384 -19.18 1.05 29.84
N ALA A 385 -17.87 0.93 30.04
CA ALA A 385 -16.97 0.40 29.03
C ALA A 385 -15.96 -0.55 29.68
N LYS A 386 -15.90 -1.77 29.16
CA LYS A 386 -14.91 -2.78 29.51
C LYS A 386 -13.91 -2.89 28.37
N ILE A 387 -12.70 -2.36 28.59
CA ILE A 387 -11.65 -2.24 27.58
C ILE A 387 -10.52 -3.20 27.93
N GLU A 388 -10.44 -4.33 27.21
CA GLU A 388 -9.50 -5.40 27.55
C GLU A 388 -9.24 -6.34 26.35
N PHE A 389 -7.97 -6.67 26.09
CA PHE A 389 -7.61 -7.81 25.24
C PHE A 389 -7.94 -9.09 26.01
N THR A 390 -8.86 -9.88 25.48
CA THR A 390 -9.38 -11.03 26.22
C THR A 390 -9.86 -12.11 25.28
N LYS A 391 -9.83 -13.35 25.76
CA LYS A 391 -10.29 -14.51 24.99
C LYS A 391 -11.82 -14.49 24.82
N PRO A 392 -12.35 -15.14 23.77
CA PRO A 392 -13.78 -15.22 23.50
C PRO A 392 -14.64 -15.64 24.71
N GLU A 393 -14.18 -16.61 25.51
CA GLU A 393 -14.93 -17.13 26.66
C GLU A 393 -15.08 -16.09 27.77
N LEU A 394 -14.00 -15.35 28.05
CA LEU A 394 -14.01 -14.30 29.05
C LEU A 394 -14.79 -13.08 28.56
N ARG A 395 -14.68 -12.73 27.26
CA ARG A 395 -15.53 -11.68 26.67
C ARG A 395 -17.01 -12.03 26.81
N PHE A 396 -17.39 -13.27 26.52
CA PHE A 396 -18.77 -13.72 26.72
C PHE A 396 -19.21 -13.61 28.19
N ALA A 397 -18.37 -14.06 29.14
CA ALA A 397 -18.69 -13.98 30.57
C ALA A 397 -18.92 -12.53 31.02
N GLN A 398 -18.07 -11.59 30.57
CA GLN A 398 -18.20 -10.16 30.87
C GLN A 398 -19.53 -9.59 30.36
N VAL A 399 -19.91 -9.91 29.11
CA VAL A 399 -21.20 -9.47 28.52
C VAL A 399 -22.38 -10.08 29.28
N ARG A 400 -22.35 -11.39 29.55
CA ARG A 400 -23.38 -12.11 30.30
C ARG A 400 -23.59 -11.52 31.70
N ASP A 401 -22.49 -11.31 32.43
CA ASP A 401 -22.55 -10.83 33.82
C ASP A 401 -23.07 -9.39 33.88
N TYR A 402 -22.68 -8.55 32.91
CA TYR A 402 -23.27 -7.22 32.76
C TYR A 402 -24.77 -7.28 32.48
N LEU A 403 -25.21 -8.08 31.50
CA LEU A 403 -26.62 -8.21 31.14
C LEU A 403 -27.48 -8.73 32.31
N ALA A 404 -26.94 -9.63 33.14
CA ALA A 404 -27.61 -10.14 34.33
C ALA A 404 -27.83 -9.06 35.41
N GLY A 405 -26.89 -8.11 35.54
CA GLY A 405 -26.97 -6.99 36.48
C GLY A 405 -27.59 -5.71 35.91
N ALA A 406 -27.75 -5.61 34.59
CA ALA A 406 -28.21 -4.42 33.91
C ALA A 406 -29.67 -4.11 34.26
N ARG A 407 -29.91 -2.89 34.77
CA ARG A 407 -31.26 -2.41 35.07
C ARG A 407 -32.13 -2.41 33.80
N ARG A 408 -33.44 -2.52 34.01
CA ARG A 408 -34.47 -2.60 32.96
C ARG A 408 -35.44 -1.42 32.96
N ASP A 409 -35.14 -0.39 33.73
CA ASP A 409 -35.92 0.84 33.84
C ASP A 409 -35.73 1.80 32.64
N ALA A 410 -34.69 1.54 31.83
CA ALA A 410 -34.37 2.28 30.62
C ALA A 410 -33.88 1.30 29.53
N PRO A 411 -34.08 1.62 28.24
CA PRO A 411 -33.55 0.82 27.15
C PRO A 411 -32.02 0.88 27.12
N LEU A 412 -31.40 -0.19 26.65
CA LEU A 412 -29.94 -0.36 26.59
C LEU A 412 -29.46 -0.32 25.15
N PHE A 413 -28.40 0.45 24.91
CA PHE A 413 -27.51 0.29 23.77
C PHE A 413 -26.25 -0.44 24.22
N LEU A 414 -26.06 -1.65 23.72
CA LEU A 414 -24.92 -2.50 23.99
C LEU A 414 -24.09 -2.65 22.72
N TRP A 415 -22.83 -2.24 22.76
CA TRP A 415 -21.86 -2.49 21.71
C TRP A 415 -20.83 -3.54 22.15
N VAL A 416 -20.62 -4.56 21.32
CA VAL A 416 -19.57 -5.55 21.53
C VAL A 416 -18.70 -5.61 20.27
N HIS A 417 -17.43 -5.27 20.42
CA HIS A 417 -16.44 -5.40 19.37
C HIS A 417 -15.50 -6.58 19.64
N LEU A 418 -15.48 -7.52 18.71
CA LEU A 418 -14.66 -8.72 18.72
C LEU A 418 -13.35 -8.45 17.97
N PHE A 419 -12.27 -9.08 18.43
CA PHE A 419 -10.92 -8.84 17.93
C PHE A 419 -10.51 -9.88 16.87
N GLU A 420 -11.01 -11.09 16.96
CA GLU A 420 -10.85 -12.12 15.93
C GLU A 420 -11.71 -11.75 14.69
N PRO A 421 -11.25 -11.88 13.43
CA PRO A 421 -9.97 -12.44 12.97
C PRO A 421 -8.84 -11.42 12.66
N HIS A 422 -8.35 -10.67 13.66
CA HIS A 422 -7.20 -9.76 13.49
C HIS A 422 -5.85 -10.48 13.62
N GLU A 423 -4.89 -10.12 12.79
CA GLU A 423 -3.53 -10.67 12.83
C GLU A 423 -2.78 -10.45 14.18
N PRO A 424 -1.88 -11.35 14.60
CA PRO A 424 -1.55 -12.64 13.97
C PRO A 424 -2.63 -13.69 14.23
N TYR A 425 -3.08 -14.38 13.18
CA TYR A 425 -4.19 -15.32 13.27
C TYR A 425 -3.83 -16.53 14.13
N GLU A 426 -4.64 -16.82 15.15
CA GLU A 426 -4.47 -18.00 15.98
C GLU A 426 -5.05 -19.24 15.30
N LYS A 427 -4.30 -20.35 15.35
CA LYS A 427 -4.81 -21.64 14.86
C LYS A 427 -5.76 -22.23 15.91
N HIS A 428 -6.95 -22.61 15.46
CA HIS A 428 -7.97 -23.29 16.25
C HIS A 428 -8.00 -24.78 15.89
N PRO A 429 -7.36 -25.68 16.67
CA PRO A 429 -7.29 -27.12 16.37
C PRO A 429 -8.67 -27.80 16.27
N GLU A 430 -9.70 -27.21 16.89
CA GLU A 430 -11.09 -27.63 16.80
C GLU A 430 -11.69 -27.48 15.39
N TYR A 431 -11.06 -26.69 14.51
CA TYR A 431 -11.48 -26.47 13.14
C TYR A 431 -10.41 -26.93 12.15
N ASP A 432 -10.69 -28.02 11.43
CA ASP A 432 -9.81 -28.49 10.38
C ASP A 432 -10.07 -27.75 9.06
N PHE A 433 -9.34 -26.65 8.90
CA PHE A 433 -9.38 -25.82 7.70
C PHE A 433 -8.08 -25.91 6.88
N GLY A 434 -7.06 -26.61 7.37
CA GLY A 434 -5.73 -26.64 6.77
C GLY A 434 -4.72 -25.75 7.47
N GLU A 435 -3.61 -25.47 6.80
CA GLU A 435 -2.41 -24.88 7.40
C GLU A 435 -2.02 -23.51 6.80
N ARG A 436 -2.74 -23.00 5.80
CA ARG A 436 -2.40 -21.68 5.19
C ARG A 436 -2.88 -20.55 6.10
N PRO A 437 -2.32 -19.32 6.00
CA PRO A 437 -2.81 -18.17 6.76
C PRO A 437 -4.31 -17.92 6.59
N LEU A 438 -4.83 -18.06 5.37
CA LEU A 438 -6.26 -17.98 5.09
C LEU A 438 -7.09 -19.03 5.86
N ASP A 439 -6.51 -20.20 6.12
CA ASP A 439 -7.16 -21.28 6.86
C ASP A 439 -7.21 -20.98 8.38
N ALA A 440 -6.16 -20.34 8.92
CA ALA A 440 -6.15 -19.84 10.29
C ALA A 440 -7.14 -18.67 10.48
N TYR A 441 -7.14 -17.73 9.53
CA TYR A 441 -8.14 -16.65 9.45
C TYR A 441 -9.58 -17.21 9.45
N ASP A 442 -9.87 -18.22 8.61
CA ASP A 442 -11.19 -18.88 8.60
C ASP A 442 -11.53 -19.56 9.93
N GLY A 443 -10.52 -20.08 10.64
CA GLY A 443 -10.67 -20.63 11.98
C GLY A 443 -11.09 -19.55 12.99
N GLU A 444 -10.44 -18.40 12.95
CA GLU A 444 -10.79 -17.24 13.78
C GLU A 444 -12.17 -16.66 13.44
N VAL A 445 -12.52 -16.57 12.15
CA VAL A 445 -13.88 -16.19 11.71
C VAL A 445 -14.92 -17.11 12.36
N LYS A 446 -14.64 -18.42 12.41
CA LYS A 446 -15.54 -19.39 13.03
C LYS A 446 -15.61 -19.27 14.55
N THR A 447 -14.49 -18.94 15.21
CA THR A 447 -14.47 -18.59 16.64
C THR A 447 -15.32 -17.36 16.92
N ALA A 448 -15.16 -16.30 16.12
CA ALA A 448 -15.94 -15.08 16.22
C ALA A 448 -17.43 -15.37 16.01
N ASP A 449 -17.81 -16.13 14.99
CA ASP A 449 -19.20 -16.54 14.72
C ASP A 449 -19.83 -17.29 15.91
N ALA A 450 -19.11 -18.25 16.50
CA ALA A 450 -19.59 -18.98 17.66
C ALA A 450 -19.85 -18.05 18.86
N LEU A 451 -18.96 -17.06 19.09
CA LEU A 451 -19.14 -16.05 20.12
C LEU A 451 -20.34 -15.13 19.83
N ILE A 452 -20.52 -14.70 18.58
CA ILE A 452 -21.66 -13.89 18.14
C ILE A 452 -22.96 -14.62 18.47
N GLY A 453 -23.08 -15.90 18.09
CA GLY A 453 -24.26 -16.72 18.38
C GLY A 453 -24.59 -16.76 19.87
N ARG A 454 -23.57 -16.93 20.73
CA ARG A 454 -23.73 -16.92 22.20
C ARG A 454 -24.18 -15.56 22.72
N ILE A 455 -23.58 -14.46 22.27
CA ILE A 455 -23.93 -13.09 22.69
C ILE A 455 -25.37 -12.76 22.29
N VAL A 456 -25.76 -13.04 21.04
CA VAL A 456 -27.12 -12.79 20.56
C VAL A 456 -28.14 -13.61 21.37
N THR A 457 -27.85 -14.90 21.61
CA THR A 457 -28.72 -15.77 22.42
C THR A 457 -28.86 -15.24 23.84
N GLU A 458 -27.77 -14.83 24.48
CA GLU A 458 -27.80 -14.29 25.84
C GLU A 458 -28.53 -12.95 25.92
N PHE A 459 -28.35 -12.07 24.93
CA PHE A 459 -29.08 -10.82 24.82
C PHE A 459 -30.58 -11.05 24.67
N GLU A 460 -31.01 -11.94 23.77
CA GLU A 460 -32.42 -12.28 23.59
C GLU A 460 -33.02 -12.95 24.83
N ARG A 461 -32.25 -13.81 25.52
CA ARG A 461 -32.66 -14.44 26.78
C ARG A 461 -32.86 -13.43 27.90
N THR A 462 -31.99 -12.42 27.99
CA THR A 462 -31.97 -11.43 29.09
C THR A 462 -32.72 -10.14 28.80
N ARG A 463 -33.03 -9.81 27.54
CA ARG A 463 -33.76 -8.60 27.15
C ARG A 463 -35.07 -8.89 26.42
N GLY A 464 -35.32 -10.16 26.08
CA GLY A 464 -36.46 -10.58 25.29
C GLY A 464 -36.16 -10.56 23.79
N THR A 465 -36.97 -11.28 23.03
CA THR A 465 -36.93 -11.29 21.57
C THR A 465 -37.61 -10.04 21.00
N GLY A 466 -37.32 -9.69 19.74
CA GLY A 466 -37.90 -8.50 19.11
C GLY A 466 -37.27 -7.18 19.56
N ASN A 467 -36.02 -7.23 20.01
CA ASN A 467 -35.11 -6.09 20.13
C ASN A 467 -34.28 -5.93 18.83
N VAL A 468 -33.48 -4.87 18.75
CA VAL A 468 -32.67 -4.57 17.56
C VAL A 468 -31.30 -5.26 17.68
N VAL A 469 -30.93 -6.05 16.68
CA VAL A 469 -29.60 -6.65 16.53
C VAL A 469 -28.99 -6.16 15.22
N LEU A 470 -27.88 -5.44 15.34
CA LEU A 470 -27.05 -4.96 14.24
C LEU A 470 -25.73 -5.74 14.28
N MET A 471 -25.30 -6.27 13.14
CA MET A 471 -23.99 -6.91 13.02
C MET A 471 -23.23 -6.35 11.83
N SER A 472 -21.97 -5.99 12.04
CA SER A 472 -21.07 -5.60 10.95
C SER A 472 -19.60 -5.91 11.24
N ALA A 473 -18.70 -5.43 10.39
CA ALA A 473 -17.26 -5.41 10.65
C ALA A 473 -16.75 -3.97 10.52
N ASP A 474 -15.61 -3.69 11.13
CA ASP A 474 -14.95 -2.40 10.97
C ASP A 474 -14.18 -2.31 9.64
N HIS A 475 -13.60 -3.40 9.15
CA HIS A 475 -13.00 -3.54 7.83
C HIS A 475 -12.79 -5.02 7.48
N GLY A 476 -12.22 -5.29 6.30
CA GLY A 476 -11.78 -6.61 5.85
C GLY A 476 -10.25 -6.77 5.90
N GLU A 477 -9.73 -7.64 5.05
CA GLU A 477 -8.34 -8.13 5.09
C GLU A 477 -7.87 -8.57 3.69
N GLU A 478 -6.63 -8.27 3.30
CA GLU A 478 -6.06 -8.71 2.01
C GLU A 478 -5.10 -9.90 2.16
N PHE A 479 -5.20 -10.89 1.28
CA PHE A 479 -4.36 -12.10 1.26
C PHE A 479 -3.51 -12.22 -0.01
N GLY A 480 -3.19 -11.10 -0.64
CA GLY A 480 -2.44 -11.05 -1.89
C GLY A 480 -3.30 -10.83 -3.13
N ASP A 481 -4.59 -10.57 -2.96
CA ASP A 481 -5.60 -10.37 -4.02
C ASP A 481 -5.14 -9.31 -5.04
N HIS A 482 -4.73 -8.13 -4.57
CA HIS A 482 -4.09 -7.07 -5.37
C HIS A 482 -2.59 -6.93 -5.04
N GLY A 483 -2.04 -8.01 -4.48
CA GLY A 483 -0.67 -8.16 -4.02
C GLY A 483 -0.33 -7.39 -2.74
N GLY A 484 -1.25 -6.68 -2.12
CA GLY A 484 -1.12 -6.27 -0.73
C GLY A 484 -1.24 -7.48 0.22
N ARG A 485 -1.05 -7.22 1.50
CA ARG A 485 -1.40 -8.14 2.57
C ARG A 485 -1.96 -7.31 3.71
N TYR A 486 -2.84 -7.93 4.46
CA TYR A 486 -3.45 -7.33 5.63
C TYR A 486 -4.36 -6.14 5.25
N HIS A 487 -4.56 -5.20 6.16
CA HIS A 487 -5.49 -4.08 5.96
C HIS A 487 -4.79 -2.71 6.02
N GLY A 488 -5.53 -1.67 5.67
CA GLY A 488 -5.08 -0.27 5.75
C GLY A 488 -4.28 0.24 4.56
N THR A 489 -4.21 -0.54 3.48
CA THR A 489 -3.30 -0.26 2.35
C THR A 489 -4.01 0.02 1.03
N THR A 490 -5.18 -0.58 0.80
CA THR A 490 -5.96 -0.42 -0.43
C THR A 490 -7.41 -0.09 -0.12
N VAL A 491 -8.27 0.00 -1.13
CA VAL A 491 -9.72 0.21 -0.97
C VAL A 491 -10.52 -0.80 -1.81
N TYR A 492 -9.90 -1.91 -2.20
CA TYR A 492 -10.57 -2.99 -2.93
C TYR A 492 -11.57 -3.74 -2.02
N GLU A 493 -12.50 -4.47 -2.62
CA GLU A 493 -13.61 -5.16 -1.94
C GLU A 493 -13.14 -5.96 -0.72
N GLU A 494 -12.01 -6.67 -0.80
CA GLU A 494 -11.49 -7.48 0.30
C GLU A 494 -11.13 -6.68 1.57
N GLN A 495 -10.77 -5.39 1.43
CA GLN A 495 -10.43 -4.55 2.59
C GLN A 495 -11.60 -3.70 3.09
N VAL A 496 -12.53 -3.28 2.23
CA VAL A 496 -13.57 -2.31 2.62
C VAL A 496 -15.00 -2.83 2.59
N ARG A 497 -15.29 -3.95 1.91
CA ARG A 497 -16.62 -4.55 1.91
C ARG A 497 -16.77 -5.47 3.12
N VAL A 498 -17.67 -5.06 4.01
CA VAL A 498 -17.91 -5.71 5.29
C VAL A 498 -19.29 -6.37 5.31
N PRO A 499 -19.49 -7.44 6.09
CA PRO A 499 -20.84 -7.94 6.33
C PRO A 499 -21.67 -6.86 7.04
N LEU A 500 -22.96 -6.77 6.70
CA LEU A 500 -23.94 -5.95 7.42
C LEU A 500 -25.29 -6.68 7.50
N LEU A 501 -25.73 -6.96 8.73
CA LEU A 501 -26.99 -7.62 9.05
C LEU A 501 -27.82 -6.75 10.00
N VAL A 502 -29.12 -6.65 9.73
CA VAL A 502 -30.09 -5.94 10.58
C VAL A 502 -31.28 -6.86 10.88
N VAL A 503 -31.44 -7.22 12.15
CA VAL A 503 -32.59 -7.98 12.65
C VAL A 503 -33.33 -7.13 13.66
N ALA A 504 -34.53 -6.67 13.32
CA ALA A 504 -35.31 -5.80 14.18
C ALA A 504 -36.81 -5.85 13.82
N PRO A 505 -37.71 -5.42 14.75
CA PRO A 505 -39.11 -5.23 14.42
C PRO A 505 -39.30 -4.28 13.23
N GLY A 506 -40.21 -4.65 12.33
CA GLY A 506 -40.51 -3.87 11.11
C GLY A 506 -39.51 -4.07 9.96
N VAL A 507 -38.38 -4.75 10.18
CA VAL A 507 -37.43 -5.08 9.12
C VAL A 507 -37.88 -6.36 8.40
N THR A 508 -37.91 -6.33 7.07
CA THR A 508 -38.30 -7.49 6.26
C THR A 508 -37.08 -8.37 5.98
N PRO A 509 -37.13 -9.70 6.22
CA PRO A 509 -36.05 -10.59 5.85
C PRO A 509 -35.79 -10.55 4.34
N ARG A 510 -34.60 -10.10 3.93
CA ARG A 510 -34.26 -9.90 2.52
C ARG A 510 -32.76 -9.72 2.29
N VAL A 511 -32.36 -9.84 1.03
CA VAL A 511 -31.06 -9.36 0.56
C VAL A 511 -31.23 -7.97 -0.05
N VAL A 512 -30.39 -7.04 0.39
CA VAL A 512 -30.32 -5.66 -0.12
C VAL A 512 -29.06 -5.54 -0.96
N THR A 513 -29.22 -5.28 -2.26
CA THR A 513 -28.11 -5.18 -3.21
C THR A 513 -27.57 -3.76 -3.38
N SER A 514 -28.35 -2.76 -2.98
CA SER A 514 -27.97 -1.36 -3.06
C SER A 514 -26.86 -1.03 -2.05
N PRO A 515 -25.80 -0.28 -2.42
CA PRO A 515 -24.71 0.04 -1.51
C PRO A 515 -25.15 0.76 -0.23
N ALA A 516 -24.58 0.34 0.89
CA ALA A 516 -24.75 0.93 2.21
C ALA A 516 -23.39 1.14 2.88
N GLN A 517 -23.34 1.99 3.90
CA GLN A 517 -22.13 2.27 4.65
C GLN A 517 -22.33 1.99 6.14
N THR A 518 -21.26 1.64 6.85
CA THR A 518 -21.32 1.51 8.32
C THR A 518 -21.76 2.80 9.01
N ILE A 519 -21.42 3.97 8.44
CA ILE A 519 -21.85 5.28 8.94
C ILE A 519 -23.36 5.54 8.79
N ASP A 520 -24.07 4.76 7.96
CA ASP A 520 -25.52 4.87 7.77
C ASP A 520 -26.29 4.28 8.97
N LEU A 521 -25.65 3.43 9.79
CA LEU A 521 -26.30 2.79 10.94
C LEU A 521 -26.78 3.79 12.00
N LEU A 522 -25.97 4.80 12.32
CA LEU A 522 -26.31 5.82 13.34
C LEU A 522 -27.58 6.59 12.95
N PRO A 523 -27.64 7.29 11.80
CA PRO A 523 -28.85 8.01 11.40
C PRO A 523 -30.07 7.09 11.23
N THR A 524 -29.88 5.84 10.80
CA THR A 524 -30.95 4.83 10.76
C THR A 524 -31.55 4.58 12.14
N VAL A 525 -30.71 4.37 13.16
CA VAL A 525 -31.17 4.17 14.54
C VAL A 525 -31.82 5.44 15.10
N LEU A 526 -31.23 6.62 14.88
CA LEU A 526 -31.83 7.87 15.36
C LEU A 526 -33.23 8.08 14.77
N SER A 527 -33.38 7.91 13.45
CA SER A 527 -34.67 7.99 12.75
C SER A 527 -35.66 6.96 13.32
N ALA A 528 -35.25 5.71 13.44
CA ALA A 528 -36.08 4.63 13.97
C ALA A 528 -36.47 4.82 15.44
N LEU A 529 -35.74 5.62 16.23
CA LEU A 529 -36.08 5.99 17.60
C LEU A 529 -36.91 7.28 17.70
N GLY A 530 -37.08 8.01 16.60
CA GLY A 530 -37.69 9.34 16.60
C GLY A 530 -36.78 10.42 17.19
N ILE A 531 -35.47 10.19 17.23
CA ILE A 531 -34.47 11.15 17.68
C ILE A 531 -34.10 12.07 16.51
N PRO A 532 -34.13 13.41 16.68
CA PRO A 532 -33.74 14.35 15.64
C PRO A 532 -32.32 14.09 15.10
N ARG A 533 -32.19 14.11 13.77
CA ARG A 533 -30.91 13.96 13.09
C ARG A 533 -29.97 15.12 13.44
N VAL A 534 -28.72 14.81 13.74
CA VAL A 534 -27.67 15.82 13.91
C VAL A 534 -27.21 16.33 12.53
N PRO A 535 -27.16 17.65 12.28
CA PRO A 535 -26.81 18.22 10.96
C PRO A 535 -25.44 17.81 10.41
N ARG A 536 -24.50 17.45 11.28
CA ARG A 536 -23.12 17.07 10.90
C ARG A 536 -23.04 15.64 10.33
N LEU A 537 -24.05 14.79 10.53
CA LEU A 537 -24.06 13.40 10.07
C LEU A 537 -24.02 13.29 8.55
N ARG A 538 -23.16 12.41 8.04
CA ARG A 538 -23.02 12.12 6.61
C ARG A 538 -23.76 10.86 6.19
N GLY A 539 -23.90 9.89 7.09
CA GLY A 539 -24.66 8.67 6.84
C GLY A 539 -26.12 8.91 6.48
N ARG A 540 -26.76 7.91 5.88
CA ARG A 540 -28.13 7.95 5.37
C ARG A 540 -29.04 7.07 6.21
N ASP A 541 -30.33 7.38 6.24
CA ASP A 541 -31.31 6.50 6.89
C ASP A 541 -31.64 5.31 5.98
N LEU A 542 -31.27 4.10 6.40
CA LEU A 542 -31.53 2.84 5.70
C LEU A 542 -32.95 2.32 5.92
N GLY A 543 -33.76 2.95 6.77
CA GLY A 543 -35.13 2.55 7.11
C GLY A 543 -36.02 2.24 5.89
N PRO A 544 -36.04 3.07 4.83
CA PRO A 544 -36.79 2.75 3.61
C PRO A 544 -36.36 1.42 2.98
N VAL A 545 -35.06 1.16 2.89
CA VAL A 545 -34.51 -0.06 2.26
C VAL A 545 -34.78 -1.30 3.10
N LEU A 546 -34.66 -1.17 4.43
CA LEU A 546 -34.99 -2.21 5.41
C LEU A 546 -36.48 -2.61 5.40
N THR A 547 -37.36 -1.73 4.91
CA THR A 547 -38.82 -1.96 4.83
C THR A 547 -39.31 -2.32 3.42
N GLY A 548 -38.42 -2.56 2.46
CA GLY A 548 -38.82 -2.97 1.11
C GLY A 548 -38.63 -1.90 0.03
N ARG A 549 -38.45 -0.63 0.40
CA ARG A 549 -38.46 0.50 -0.55
C ARG A 549 -37.09 0.68 -1.21
N PRO A 550 -37.02 0.93 -2.53
CA PRO A 550 -35.75 1.20 -3.19
C PRO A 550 -35.18 2.55 -2.73
N ASP A 551 -33.84 2.64 -2.73
CA ASP A 551 -33.13 3.88 -2.47
C ASP A 551 -32.29 4.26 -3.70
N PRO A 552 -32.77 5.18 -4.55
CA PRO A 552 -32.04 5.61 -5.75
C PRO A 552 -30.77 6.41 -5.43
N SER A 553 -30.58 6.83 -4.16
CA SER A 553 -29.40 7.54 -3.70
C SER A 553 -28.31 6.61 -3.15
N ALA A 554 -28.53 5.28 -3.21
CA ALA A 554 -27.64 4.27 -2.68
C ALA A 554 -26.21 4.38 -3.23
N ARG A 555 -25.28 4.55 -2.31
CA ARG A 555 -23.85 4.69 -2.59
C ARG A 555 -23.03 4.34 -1.36
N ALA A 556 -21.76 4.06 -1.59
CA ALA A 556 -20.78 3.97 -0.53
C ALA A 556 -19.47 4.67 -0.90
N PHE A 557 -18.73 5.11 0.12
CA PHE A 557 -17.42 5.72 -0.01
C PHE A 557 -16.47 5.13 1.03
N ALA A 558 -15.26 4.80 0.60
CA ALA A 558 -14.17 4.38 1.44
C ALA A 558 -12.86 5.03 0.98
N GLU A 559 -11.94 5.30 1.87
CA GLU A 559 -10.64 5.87 1.50
C GLU A 559 -9.50 5.48 2.42
N THR A 560 -8.28 5.53 1.87
CA THR A 560 -7.01 5.52 2.58
C THR A 560 -6.25 6.82 2.33
N GLU A 561 -5.02 6.94 2.82
CA GLU A 561 -4.12 8.05 2.48
C GLU A 561 -3.89 8.20 0.97
N SER A 562 -3.85 7.09 0.23
CA SER A 562 -3.42 7.07 -1.17
C SER A 562 -4.53 6.78 -2.17
N ALA A 563 -5.66 6.22 -1.74
CA ALA A 563 -6.73 5.80 -2.64
C ALA A 563 -8.12 6.10 -2.09
N ALA A 564 -9.10 6.20 -2.97
CA ALA A 564 -10.51 6.33 -2.62
C ALA A 564 -11.38 5.44 -3.52
N LEU A 565 -12.46 4.90 -2.95
CA LEU A 565 -13.46 4.09 -3.63
C LEU A 565 -14.83 4.79 -3.52
N TYR A 566 -15.56 4.80 -4.63
CA TYR A 566 -16.96 5.19 -4.70
C TYR A 566 -17.77 4.03 -5.31
N ALA A 567 -18.71 3.48 -4.55
CA ALA A 567 -19.60 2.41 -4.98
C ALA A 567 -20.99 2.96 -5.31
N LYS A 568 -21.55 2.53 -6.45
CA LYS A 568 -22.93 2.79 -6.84
C LYS A 568 -23.46 1.57 -7.58
N ASP A 569 -24.59 1.03 -7.15
CA ASP A 569 -25.13 -0.23 -7.68
C ASP A 569 -24.04 -1.34 -7.67
N SER A 570 -23.78 -2.01 -8.79
CA SER A 570 -22.67 -2.98 -8.95
C SER A 570 -21.35 -2.33 -9.37
N LEU A 571 -21.31 -1.02 -9.60
CA LEU A 571 -20.12 -0.33 -10.09
C LEU A 571 -19.21 0.14 -8.95
N ARG A 572 -17.90 0.00 -9.12
CA ARG A 572 -16.87 0.48 -8.19
C ARG A 572 -15.90 1.39 -8.93
N MET A 573 -15.87 2.65 -8.55
CA MET A 573 -14.88 3.61 -9.03
C MET A 573 -13.76 3.70 -8.00
N LEU A 574 -12.56 3.31 -8.37
CA LEU A 574 -11.37 3.38 -7.52
C LEU A 574 -10.41 4.41 -8.10
N CYS A 575 -9.96 5.37 -7.30
CA CYS A 575 -9.04 6.42 -7.73
C CYS A 575 -7.80 6.46 -6.84
N ASP A 576 -6.62 6.54 -7.47
CA ASP A 576 -5.36 6.86 -6.80
C ASP A 576 -5.25 8.39 -6.63
N LYS A 577 -5.12 8.85 -5.38
CA LYS A 577 -5.11 10.28 -5.04
C LYS A 577 -3.86 11.00 -5.57
N ALA A 578 -2.72 10.30 -5.64
CA ALA A 578 -1.45 10.90 -6.05
C ALA A 578 -1.36 11.20 -7.55
N THR A 579 -1.97 10.35 -8.39
CA THR A 579 -1.98 10.50 -9.85
C THR A 579 -3.31 10.99 -10.39
N SER A 580 -4.38 10.96 -9.59
CA SER A 580 -5.75 11.23 -10.02
C SER A 580 -6.18 10.32 -11.18
N ALA A 581 -5.61 9.11 -11.28
CA ALA A 581 -6.08 8.07 -12.20
C ALA A 581 -7.17 7.25 -11.51
N CYS A 582 -8.17 6.82 -12.28
CA CYS A 582 -9.24 5.99 -11.76
C CYS A 582 -9.51 4.76 -12.63
N ARG A 583 -10.01 3.70 -12.02
CA ARG A 583 -10.57 2.50 -12.66
C ARG A 583 -12.03 2.36 -12.26
N LEU A 584 -12.82 1.80 -13.16
CA LEU A 584 -14.22 1.46 -12.93
C LEU A 584 -14.37 -0.06 -13.11
N TYR A 585 -14.94 -0.73 -12.11
CA TYR A 585 -15.23 -2.16 -12.14
C TYR A 585 -16.73 -2.42 -12.02
N ASP A 586 -17.19 -3.58 -12.49
CA ASP A 586 -18.54 -4.08 -12.28
C ASP A 586 -18.47 -5.40 -11.50
N VAL A 587 -18.64 -5.32 -10.18
CA VAL A 587 -18.43 -6.47 -9.28
C VAL A 587 -19.49 -7.56 -9.43
N SER A 588 -20.55 -7.31 -10.21
CA SER A 588 -21.54 -8.35 -10.54
C SER A 588 -20.99 -9.41 -11.51
N VAL A 589 -19.99 -9.03 -12.31
CA VAL A 589 -19.34 -9.90 -13.31
C VAL A 589 -17.85 -10.09 -13.02
N ASP A 590 -17.22 -9.14 -12.34
CA ASP A 590 -15.80 -9.14 -11.98
C ASP A 590 -15.63 -8.87 -10.47
N PRO A 591 -16.00 -9.82 -9.60
CA PRO A 591 -15.95 -9.62 -8.14
C PRO A 591 -14.54 -9.47 -7.59
N GLY A 592 -13.51 -9.82 -8.37
CA GLY A 592 -12.10 -9.63 -8.00
C GLY A 592 -11.49 -8.32 -8.49
N GLU A 593 -12.28 -7.43 -9.13
CA GLU A 593 -11.83 -6.09 -9.56
C GLU A 593 -10.56 -6.11 -10.43
N LEU A 594 -10.49 -7.05 -11.37
CA LEU A 594 -9.33 -7.25 -12.23
C LEU A 594 -9.44 -6.52 -13.58
N HIS A 595 -10.66 -6.22 -14.05
CA HIS A 595 -10.92 -5.74 -15.41
C HIS A 595 -11.55 -4.34 -15.40
N ASP A 596 -10.76 -3.32 -15.73
CA ASP A 596 -11.28 -1.96 -15.87
C ASP A 596 -12.25 -1.83 -17.07
N ILE A 597 -13.41 -1.24 -16.79
CA ILE A 597 -14.46 -0.95 -17.77
C ILE A 597 -14.70 0.56 -17.94
N SER A 598 -13.83 1.43 -17.40
CA SER A 598 -13.99 2.89 -17.51
C SER A 598 -14.07 3.37 -18.96
N GLY A 599 -13.31 2.74 -19.87
CA GLY A 599 -13.37 3.01 -21.30
C GLY A 599 -14.66 2.51 -21.99
N ALA A 600 -15.30 1.47 -21.46
CA ALA A 600 -16.56 0.93 -21.98
C ALA A 600 -17.78 1.67 -21.45
N LYS A 601 -17.69 2.25 -20.23
CA LYS A 601 -18.74 3.04 -19.57
C LYS A 601 -18.23 4.46 -19.21
N PRO A 602 -17.85 5.29 -20.21
CA PRO A 602 -17.22 6.58 -19.95
C PRO A 602 -18.15 7.61 -19.30
N ALA A 603 -19.46 7.53 -19.54
CA ALA A 603 -20.44 8.41 -18.92
C ALA A 603 -20.56 8.11 -17.41
N GLU A 604 -20.75 6.83 -17.07
CA GLU A 604 -20.81 6.37 -15.69
C GLU A 604 -19.49 6.62 -14.96
N ALA A 605 -18.35 6.40 -15.62
CA ALA A 605 -17.04 6.71 -15.06
C ALA A 605 -16.91 8.21 -14.73
N THR A 606 -17.35 9.08 -15.64
CA THR A 606 -17.32 10.53 -15.40
C THR A 606 -18.25 10.94 -14.27
N ASP A 607 -19.47 10.40 -14.22
CA ASP A 607 -20.46 10.72 -13.21
C ASP A 607 -20.05 10.25 -11.81
N MET A 608 -19.52 9.03 -11.70
CA MET A 608 -19.01 8.49 -10.44
C MET A 608 -17.77 9.25 -9.96
N ARG A 609 -16.86 9.63 -10.86
CA ARG A 609 -15.70 10.45 -10.50
C ARG A 609 -16.12 11.86 -10.01
N LYS A 610 -17.13 12.47 -10.64
CA LYS A 610 -17.72 13.73 -10.15
C LYS A 610 -18.37 13.56 -8.78
N ALA A 611 -19.06 12.44 -8.55
CA ALA A 611 -19.69 12.12 -7.26
C ALA A 611 -18.67 11.89 -6.14
N LEU A 612 -17.60 11.15 -6.44
CA LEU A 612 -16.46 10.95 -5.55
C LEU A 612 -15.86 12.30 -5.15
N GLY A 613 -15.51 13.14 -6.14
CA GLY A 613 -14.95 14.46 -5.86
C GLY A 613 -15.87 15.38 -5.06
N ARG A 614 -17.21 15.25 -5.18
CA ARG A 614 -18.16 15.98 -4.31
C ARG A 614 -18.02 15.58 -2.84
N ILE A 615 -17.96 14.28 -2.55
CA ILE A 615 -17.79 13.77 -1.18
C ILE A 615 -16.48 14.28 -0.59
N GLU A 616 -15.38 14.13 -1.34
CA GLU A 616 -14.04 14.55 -0.90
C GLU A 616 -14.01 16.06 -0.60
N ARG A 617 -14.60 16.88 -1.49
CA ARG A 617 -14.72 18.33 -1.28
C ARG A 617 -15.58 18.73 -0.10
N ASP A 618 -16.50 17.89 0.38
CA ASP A 618 -17.35 18.23 1.52
C ASP A 618 -16.73 17.83 2.88
N HIS A 619 -15.59 17.14 2.89
CA HIS A 619 -14.87 16.79 4.11
C HIS A 619 -14.49 18.02 4.96
N GLY A 620 -14.95 18.07 6.20
CA GLY A 620 -14.65 19.17 7.11
C GLY A 620 -15.53 20.42 6.92
N ARG A 621 -16.28 20.53 5.81
CA ARG A 621 -17.13 21.70 5.50
C ARG A 621 -18.16 22.00 6.59
N PHE A 622 -18.66 20.95 7.24
CA PHE A 622 -19.73 21.01 8.22
C PHE A 622 -19.24 20.89 9.67
N GLU A 623 -17.94 20.76 9.88
CA GLU A 623 -17.34 20.72 11.21
C GLU A 623 -17.11 22.14 11.74
N GLY A 624 -17.02 22.31 13.07
CA GLY A 624 -17.08 23.59 13.81
C GLY A 624 -16.08 24.70 13.43
N ALA A 625 -15.69 25.56 14.37
CA ALA A 625 -15.05 26.87 14.12
C ALA A 625 -13.76 26.88 13.23
N ARG A 626 -13.15 25.72 12.93
CA ARG A 626 -12.01 25.57 12.00
C ARG A 626 -12.40 25.01 10.62
N GLY A 627 -13.28 24.02 10.54
CA GLY A 627 -13.60 23.31 9.28
C GLY A 627 -14.37 24.17 8.28
N SER A 628 -15.39 24.90 8.76
CA SER A 628 -16.17 25.85 7.95
C SER A 628 -15.43 27.13 7.54
N LYS A 629 -14.25 27.42 8.11
CA LYS A 629 -13.47 28.64 7.83
C LYS A 629 -12.32 28.43 6.85
N LEU A 630 -11.91 27.19 6.59
CA LEU A 630 -10.84 26.91 5.64
C LEU A 630 -11.37 26.96 4.20
N PRO A 631 -10.73 27.74 3.30
CA PRO A 631 -10.97 27.67 1.87
C PRO A 631 -10.95 26.22 1.37
N GLU A 632 -11.80 25.92 0.38
CA GLU A 632 -11.93 24.59 -0.20
C GLU A 632 -10.59 24.01 -0.66
N ALA A 633 -9.78 24.81 -1.36
CA ALA A 633 -8.46 24.41 -1.83
C ALA A 633 -7.56 23.91 -0.68
N LEU A 634 -7.57 24.57 0.49
CA LEU A 634 -6.80 24.13 1.65
C LEU A 634 -7.32 22.82 2.24
N ARG A 635 -8.65 22.63 2.31
CA ARG A 635 -9.21 21.37 2.81
C ARG A 635 -8.81 20.19 1.93
N ARG A 636 -8.93 20.35 0.61
CA ARG A 636 -8.50 19.35 -0.38
C ARG A 636 -7.00 19.07 -0.28
N GLY A 637 -6.18 20.11 -0.22
CA GLY A 637 -4.73 19.98 -0.09
C GLY A 637 -4.30 19.30 1.22
N LEU A 638 -4.95 19.61 2.34
CA LEU A 638 -4.72 18.94 3.63
C LEU A 638 -5.15 17.46 3.61
N ALA A 639 -6.16 17.12 2.81
CA ALA A 639 -6.58 15.73 2.57
C ALA A 639 -5.63 14.94 1.64
N GLY A 640 -4.60 15.60 1.09
CA GLY A 640 -3.59 14.99 0.22
C GLY A 640 -3.92 15.03 -1.27
N GLU A 641 -4.95 15.78 -1.70
CA GLU A 641 -5.30 15.92 -3.11
C GLU A 641 -4.25 16.76 -3.86
N GLY A 642 -3.43 16.10 -4.68
CA GLY A 642 -2.32 16.75 -5.38
C GLY A 642 -2.76 17.75 -6.46
N ASP A 643 -3.96 17.59 -7.03
CA ASP A 643 -4.54 18.45 -8.05
C ASP A 643 -5.10 19.77 -7.48
N ALA A 644 -5.29 19.87 -6.16
CA ALA A 644 -5.65 21.12 -5.49
C ALA A 644 -4.47 22.11 -5.41
N ALA A 645 -3.24 21.67 -5.68
CA ALA A 645 -2.05 22.50 -5.49
C ALA A 645 -2.08 23.85 -6.24
N PRO A 646 -2.54 23.97 -7.50
CA PRO A 646 -2.66 25.26 -8.17
C PRO A 646 -3.60 26.22 -7.44
N GLU A 647 -4.76 25.74 -6.98
CA GLU A 647 -5.74 26.54 -6.23
C GLU A 647 -5.18 26.93 -4.85
N VAL A 648 -4.45 26.01 -4.18
CA VAL A 648 -3.75 26.33 -2.92
C VAL A 648 -2.68 27.39 -3.15
N ALA A 649 -1.99 27.38 -4.28
CA ALA A 649 -0.97 28.37 -4.60
C ALA A 649 -1.53 29.77 -4.86
N GLU A 650 -2.78 29.90 -5.30
CA GLU A 650 -3.47 31.20 -5.38
C GLU A 650 -3.66 31.82 -3.99
N LEU A 651 -3.85 30.99 -2.95
CA LEU A 651 -3.98 31.44 -1.57
C LEU A 651 -2.66 31.97 -0.97
N LEU A 652 -1.52 31.81 -1.65
CA LEU A 652 -0.28 32.48 -1.26
C LEU A 652 -0.34 34.00 -1.47
N ASP A 653 -1.30 34.50 -2.25
CA ASP A 653 -1.52 35.94 -2.47
C ASP A 653 -2.73 36.46 -1.64
N ASP A 654 -3.29 35.65 -0.72
CA ASP A 654 -4.47 36.01 0.09
C ASP A 654 -4.15 37.10 1.14
N ALA A 655 -5.11 37.99 1.42
CA ALA A 655 -4.93 39.05 2.42
C ALA A 655 -4.74 38.51 3.85
N ASN A 656 -5.29 37.33 4.16
CA ASN A 656 -5.18 36.68 5.47
C ASN A 656 -3.86 35.89 5.59
N VAL A 657 -2.95 36.40 6.43
CA VAL A 657 -1.64 35.78 6.67
C VAL A 657 -1.72 34.33 7.18
N GLU A 658 -2.74 33.98 7.97
CA GLU A 658 -2.89 32.60 8.47
C GLU A 658 -3.26 31.63 7.34
N LEU A 659 -4.04 32.08 6.35
CA LEU A 659 -4.33 31.30 5.15
C LEU A 659 -3.09 31.13 4.27
N ARG A 660 -2.29 32.19 4.10
CA ARG A 660 -1.03 32.11 3.36
C ARG A 660 -0.04 31.14 4.01
N ARG A 661 0.11 31.20 5.33
CA ARG A 661 0.98 30.28 6.10
C ARG A 661 0.55 28.84 5.91
N GLU A 662 -0.75 28.59 6.03
CA GLU A 662 -1.31 27.26 5.84
C GLU A 662 -1.16 26.77 4.40
N ALA A 663 -1.38 27.64 3.40
CA ALA A 663 -1.16 27.33 1.99
C ALA A 663 0.29 26.94 1.71
N ALA A 664 1.27 27.71 2.20
CA ALA A 664 2.68 27.39 2.04
C ALA A 664 3.03 26.04 2.67
N ARG A 665 2.50 25.74 3.87
CA ARG A 665 2.68 24.47 4.58
C ARG A 665 2.05 23.29 3.83
N VAL A 666 0.85 23.46 3.30
CA VAL A 666 0.15 22.44 2.49
C VAL A 666 0.93 22.17 1.20
N LEU A 667 1.43 23.19 0.50
CA LEU A 667 2.24 23.00 -0.70
C LEU A 667 3.56 22.28 -0.43
N PHE A 668 4.18 22.53 0.73
CA PHE A 668 5.33 21.76 1.21
C PHE A 668 5.02 20.25 1.34
N ARG A 669 3.80 19.90 1.79
CA ARG A 669 3.34 18.50 1.92
C ARG A 669 2.93 17.87 0.58
N LEU A 670 2.23 18.61 -0.29
CA LEU A 670 1.74 18.13 -1.58
C LEU A 670 2.85 17.87 -2.60
N ARG A 671 4.04 18.49 -2.44
CA ARG A 671 5.21 18.31 -3.33
C ARG A 671 4.90 18.61 -4.81
N ALA A 672 3.98 19.54 -5.07
CA ALA A 672 3.55 19.86 -6.43
C ALA A 672 4.55 20.78 -7.13
N THR A 673 5.10 20.35 -8.27
CA THR A 673 6.05 21.16 -9.07
C THR A 673 5.35 22.18 -9.98
N ALA A 674 4.03 22.09 -10.14
CA ALA A 674 3.27 23.00 -10.99
C ALA A 674 3.18 24.43 -10.41
N VAL A 675 3.51 24.61 -9.13
CA VAL A 675 3.31 25.86 -8.38
C VAL A 675 4.61 26.61 -8.06
N ASP A 676 5.73 26.17 -8.62
CA ASP A 676 7.06 26.68 -8.26
C ASP A 676 7.22 28.19 -8.49
N ALA A 677 6.55 28.75 -9.51
CA ALA A 677 6.56 30.19 -9.75
C ALA A 677 5.84 30.97 -8.62
N ALA A 678 4.73 30.43 -8.10
CA ALA A 678 4.03 31.03 -6.96
C ALA A 678 4.88 30.93 -5.68
N LEU A 679 5.51 29.78 -5.45
CA LEU A 679 6.42 29.59 -4.31
C LEU A 679 7.64 30.52 -4.37
N GLU A 680 8.24 30.73 -5.54
CA GLU A 680 9.37 31.67 -5.68
C GLU A 680 8.95 33.12 -5.40
N ARG A 681 7.76 33.53 -5.85
CA ARG A 681 7.19 34.85 -5.54
C ARG A 681 6.98 35.00 -4.03
N ALA A 682 6.30 34.04 -3.39
CA ALA A 682 6.05 34.06 -1.95
C ALA A 682 7.35 34.08 -1.13
N ARG A 683 8.34 33.25 -1.49
CA ARG A 683 9.67 33.22 -0.85
C ARG A 683 10.39 34.58 -0.88
N SER A 684 10.33 35.26 -2.03
CA SER A 684 11.09 36.48 -2.29
C SER A 684 10.37 37.76 -1.84
N HIS A 685 9.03 37.78 -1.83
CA HIS A 685 8.25 39.01 -1.66
C HIS A 685 7.18 38.95 -0.55
N ASP A 686 6.86 37.80 0.06
CA ASP A 686 5.87 37.78 1.15
C ASP A 686 6.42 38.50 2.40
N GLU A 687 5.59 39.29 3.05
CA GLU A 687 5.95 40.04 4.26
C GLU A 687 6.07 39.13 5.49
N ASP A 688 5.40 37.97 5.49
CA ASP A 688 5.43 37.01 6.58
C ASP A 688 6.58 36.00 6.45
N LEU A 689 7.43 35.96 7.48
CA LEU A 689 8.59 35.08 7.50
C LEU A 689 8.20 33.60 7.45
N ARG A 690 7.07 33.19 8.03
CA ARG A 690 6.67 31.77 8.05
C ARG A 690 6.21 31.30 6.68
N VAL A 691 5.51 32.16 5.92
CA VAL A 691 5.19 31.90 4.50
C VAL A 691 6.48 31.73 3.70
N ARG A 692 7.44 32.65 3.86
CA ARG A 692 8.74 32.56 3.18
C ARG A 692 9.49 31.28 3.53
N SER A 693 9.53 30.90 4.82
CA SER A 693 10.16 29.66 5.29
C SER A 693 9.54 28.45 4.59
N TYR A 694 8.22 28.29 4.64
CA TYR A 694 7.57 27.14 4.01
C TYR A 694 7.69 27.14 2.48
N ALA A 695 7.69 28.29 1.83
CA ALA A 695 7.96 28.40 0.40
C ALA A 695 9.40 27.96 0.06
N THR A 696 10.40 28.37 0.85
CA THR A 696 11.79 27.88 0.76
C THR A 696 11.85 26.37 0.93
N LEU A 697 11.19 25.83 1.96
CA LEU A 697 11.19 24.38 2.22
C LEU A 697 10.50 23.59 1.09
N ALA A 698 9.39 24.09 0.56
CA ALA A 698 8.69 23.46 -0.56
C ALA A 698 9.56 23.43 -1.82
N LEU A 699 10.28 24.52 -2.13
CA LEU A 699 11.23 24.59 -3.26
C LEU A 699 12.47 23.71 -3.05
N ALA A 700 13.00 23.67 -1.81
CA ALA A 700 14.08 22.76 -1.44
C ALA A 700 13.68 21.30 -1.65
N ARG A 701 12.47 20.94 -1.22
CA ARG A 701 11.94 19.59 -1.31
C ARG A 701 11.64 19.14 -2.75
N THR A 702 11.09 20.03 -3.57
CA THR A 702 10.65 19.69 -4.94
C THR A 702 11.75 19.84 -5.99
N ARG A 703 12.62 20.84 -5.86
CA ARG A 703 13.67 21.17 -6.85
C ARG A 703 15.09 20.99 -6.35
N GLY A 704 15.30 20.79 -5.04
CA GLY A 704 16.63 20.92 -4.45
C GLY A 704 17.17 22.36 -4.52
N ALA A 705 16.28 23.36 -4.60
CA ALA A 705 16.65 24.77 -4.66
C ALA A 705 16.74 25.39 -3.26
N HIS A 706 17.44 26.53 -3.12
CA HIS A 706 17.49 27.30 -1.86
C HIS A 706 17.92 26.50 -0.63
N LEU A 707 18.78 25.48 -0.80
CA LEU A 707 19.20 24.60 0.29
C LEU A 707 19.93 25.33 1.42
N ASP A 708 20.65 26.42 1.11
CA ASP A 708 21.31 27.24 2.15
C ASP A 708 20.30 28.03 2.99
N GLU A 709 19.24 28.54 2.36
CA GLU A 709 18.13 29.18 3.07
C GLU A 709 17.35 28.15 3.91
N ALA A 710 17.10 26.95 3.36
CA ALA A 710 16.49 25.85 4.10
C ALA A 710 17.35 25.39 5.30
N ALA A 711 18.69 25.33 5.14
CA ALA A 711 19.62 25.01 6.22
C ALA A 711 19.65 26.08 7.32
N ALA A 712 19.41 27.34 6.99
CA ALA A 712 19.27 28.40 8.00
C ALA A 712 18.06 28.15 8.92
N LEU A 713 16.98 27.53 8.40
CA LEU A 713 15.77 27.20 9.17
C LEU A 713 15.96 26.08 10.19
N LEU A 714 17.09 25.36 10.18
CA LEU A 714 17.47 24.44 11.27
C LEU A 714 17.69 25.15 12.61
N ARG A 715 17.76 26.49 12.61
CA ARG A 715 17.87 27.31 13.83
C ARG A 715 16.58 28.04 14.17
N ASP A 716 15.48 27.72 13.48
CA ASP A 716 14.17 28.31 13.75
C ASP A 716 13.74 27.97 15.21
N PRO A 717 13.14 28.91 15.95
CA PRO A 717 12.64 28.62 17.30
C PRO A 717 11.58 27.51 17.31
N ASP A 718 10.84 27.31 16.22
CA ASP A 718 9.79 26.31 16.08
C ASP A 718 10.35 24.93 15.69
N ALA A 719 10.12 23.93 16.55
CA ALA A 719 10.58 22.56 16.34
C ALA A 719 9.98 21.92 15.08
N THR A 720 8.75 22.27 14.72
CA THR A 720 8.10 21.75 13.52
C THR A 720 8.82 22.24 12.28
N VAL A 721 9.17 23.53 12.25
CA VAL A 721 9.90 24.12 11.10
C VAL A 721 11.31 23.59 11.02
N ARG A 722 12.00 23.38 12.15
CA ARG A 722 13.30 22.71 12.15
C ARG A 722 13.21 21.28 11.62
N GLY A 723 12.20 20.52 12.04
CA GLY A 723 11.92 19.17 11.55
C GLY A 723 11.61 19.13 10.05
N ASP A 724 10.72 20.02 9.58
CA ASP A 724 10.37 20.18 8.16
C ASP A 724 11.58 20.62 7.32
N ALA A 725 12.44 21.49 7.86
CA ALA A 725 13.69 21.89 7.23
C ALA A 725 14.68 20.73 7.11
N ALA A 726 14.86 19.99 8.20
CA ALA A 726 15.68 18.80 8.22
C ALA A 726 15.18 17.74 7.23
N LEU A 727 13.86 17.56 7.13
CA LEU A 727 13.22 16.67 6.17
C LEU A 727 13.43 17.15 4.72
N ALA A 728 13.20 18.43 4.44
CA ALA A 728 13.40 19.01 3.11
C ALA A 728 14.85 18.85 2.63
N LEU A 729 15.81 19.14 3.50
CA LEU A 729 17.25 18.96 3.24
C LEU A 729 17.58 17.49 2.99
N ALA A 730 17.10 16.59 3.85
CA ALA A 730 17.35 15.17 3.70
C ALA A 730 16.75 14.60 2.41
N GLU A 731 15.55 15.02 2.03
CA GLU A 731 14.92 14.68 0.75
C GLU A 731 15.64 15.31 -0.45
N ALA A 732 16.33 16.43 -0.29
CA ALA A 732 17.25 16.95 -1.29
C ALA A 732 18.61 16.21 -1.30
N GLY A 733 18.88 15.36 -0.31
CA GLY A 733 20.16 14.64 -0.15
C GLY A 733 21.23 15.41 0.64
N ASP A 734 20.84 16.48 1.33
CA ASP A 734 21.69 17.31 2.18
C ASP A 734 21.63 16.84 3.64
N ALA A 735 22.80 16.56 4.24
CA ALA A 735 22.91 16.01 5.59
C ALA A 735 23.01 17.07 6.69
N ARG A 736 22.98 18.38 6.39
CA ARG A 736 23.13 19.45 7.39
C ARG A 736 22.08 19.40 8.50
N GLY A 737 20.89 18.86 8.22
CA GLY A 737 19.79 18.69 9.18
C GLY A 737 19.72 17.30 9.84
N GLU A 738 20.70 16.42 9.67
CA GLU A 738 20.60 15.01 10.09
C GLU A 738 20.22 14.83 11.58
N GLU A 739 20.85 15.59 12.48
CA GLU A 739 20.58 15.49 13.93
C GLU A 739 19.15 15.90 14.28
N GLU A 740 18.69 17.00 13.70
CA GLU A 740 17.33 17.48 13.88
C GLU A 740 16.32 16.50 13.27
N LEU A 741 16.64 15.86 12.14
CA LEU A 741 15.77 14.87 11.54
C LEU A 741 15.62 13.61 12.41
N VAL A 742 16.69 13.20 13.10
CA VAL A 742 16.63 12.10 14.08
C VAL A 742 15.76 12.50 15.26
N HIS A 743 15.95 13.71 15.79
CA HIS A 743 15.09 14.23 16.85
C HIS A 743 13.63 14.31 16.42
N TYR A 744 13.38 14.74 15.19
CA TYR A 744 12.04 14.82 14.62
C TYR A 744 11.41 13.43 14.46
N PHE A 745 12.18 12.41 14.07
CA PHE A 745 11.70 11.03 14.02
C PHE A 745 11.33 10.45 15.39
N GLU A 746 12.12 10.77 16.41
CA GLU A 746 11.87 10.33 17.79
C GLU A 746 10.62 10.98 18.38
N SER A 747 10.38 12.24 18.01
CA SER A 747 9.22 13.02 18.43
C SER A 747 8.03 12.96 17.46
N ALA A 748 8.17 12.24 16.34
CA ALA A 748 7.16 12.18 15.28
C ALA A 748 5.81 11.72 15.85
N PRO A 749 4.76 12.56 15.76
CA PRO A 749 3.50 12.32 16.45
C PRO A 749 2.60 11.30 15.74
N ASP A 750 2.76 11.12 14.43
CA ASP A 750 1.97 10.18 13.64
C ASP A 750 2.82 9.28 12.73
N PHE A 751 2.22 8.16 12.33
CA PHE A 751 2.88 7.14 11.50
C PHE A 751 3.27 7.63 10.11
N VAL A 752 2.51 8.57 9.53
CA VAL A 752 2.75 9.07 8.17
C VAL A 752 4.02 9.91 8.16
N ASP A 753 4.12 10.85 9.10
CA ASP A 753 5.31 11.68 9.31
C ASP A 753 6.52 10.79 9.65
N ALA A 754 6.34 9.81 10.55
CA ALA A 754 7.41 8.89 10.92
C ALA A 754 7.93 8.07 9.74
N ARG A 755 7.05 7.57 8.87
CA ARG A 755 7.43 6.84 7.64
C ARG A 755 8.15 7.75 6.65
N GLU A 756 7.69 8.98 6.50
CA GLU A 756 8.31 9.97 5.62
C GLU A 756 9.72 10.34 6.09
N ILE A 757 9.87 10.65 7.39
CA ILE A 757 11.14 10.93 8.03
C ILE A 757 12.05 9.71 7.98
N LEU A 758 11.54 8.51 8.24
CA LEU A 758 12.31 7.25 8.17
C LEU A 758 12.87 7.04 6.76
N ARG A 759 12.08 7.29 5.71
CA ARG A 759 12.58 7.25 4.32
C ARG A 759 13.69 8.28 4.10
N ALA A 760 13.56 9.48 4.67
CA ALA A 760 14.59 10.52 4.59
C ALA A 760 15.87 10.19 5.42
N LEU A 761 15.76 9.55 6.58
CA LEU A 761 16.90 9.07 7.36
C LEU A 761 17.63 7.91 6.64
N THR A 762 16.85 7.04 6.02
CA THR A 762 17.33 5.95 5.17
C THR A 762 18.06 6.50 3.94
N ARG A 763 17.58 7.61 3.37
CA ARG A 763 18.21 8.41 2.30
C ARG A 763 19.59 8.90 2.65
N LEU A 764 19.70 9.56 3.79
CA LEU A 764 20.97 10.07 4.29
C LEU A 764 21.91 8.95 4.75
N ARG A 765 21.38 7.76 5.02
CA ARG A 765 22.03 6.73 5.83
C ARG A 765 22.59 7.26 7.12
N SER A 766 21.69 7.87 7.86
CA SER A 766 22.02 8.44 9.14
C SER A 766 22.46 7.35 10.11
N LYS A 767 23.76 7.26 10.39
CA LYS A 767 24.26 6.37 11.46
C LYS A 767 23.75 6.84 12.82
N LYS A 768 23.51 8.15 12.96
CA LYS A 768 22.95 8.77 14.16
C LYS A 768 21.50 8.31 14.43
N ALA A 769 20.75 7.94 13.39
CA ALA A 769 19.38 7.43 13.52
C ALA A 769 19.29 5.98 14.05
N VAL A 770 20.38 5.20 14.02
CA VAL A 770 20.33 3.77 14.34
C VAL A 770 19.72 3.48 15.73
N PRO A 771 20.07 4.19 16.82
CA PRO A 771 19.42 3.99 18.10
C PRO A 771 17.91 4.26 18.07
N ALA A 772 17.48 5.30 17.35
CA ALA A 772 16.06 5.64 17.20
C ALA A 772 15.30 4.57 16.39
N LEU A 773 15.89 4.11 15.29
CA LEU A 773 15.33 3.04 14.46
C LEU A 773 15.25 1.70 15.21
N VAL A 774 16.27 1.37 16.02
CA VAL A 774 16.24 0.18 16.89
C VAL A 774 15.09 0.26 17.89
N ARG A 775 14.87 1.42 18.54
CA ARG A 775 13.70 1.61 19.42
C ARG A 775 12.39 1.40 18.67
N ARG A 776 12.30 1.83 17.41
CA ARG A 776 11.12 1.68 16.56
C ARG A 776 10.91 0.26 16.02
N LEU A 777 11.82 -0.68 16.24
CA LEU A 777 11.52 -2.11 16.02
C LEU A 777 10.42 -2.60 16.98
N ALA A 778 10.17 -1.95 18.12
CA ALA A 778 9.04 -2.30 18.97
C ALA A 778 7.68 -1.97 18.33
N ASP A 779 7.63 -0.96 17.46
CA ASP A 779 6.42 -0.50 16.77
C ASP A 779 6.08 -1.44 15.61
N VAL A 780 4.97 -2.18 15.70
CA VAL A 780 4.58 -3.19 14.71
C VAL A 780 4.39 -2.63 13.30
N ARG A 781 3.89 -1.39 13.17
CA ARG A 781 3.63 -0.76 11.87
C ARG A 781 4.92 -0.26 11.24
N LEU A 782 5.78 0.38 12.03
CA LEU A 782 7.06 0.90 11.54
C LEU A 782 8.14 -0.17 11.46
N ARG A 783 8.04 -1.29 12.17
CA ARG A 783 9.08 -2.33 12.23
C ARG A 783 9.54 -2.85 10.87
N PRO A 784 8.66 -3.20 9.90
CA PRO A 784 9.09 -3.55 8.54
C PRO A 784 9.99 -2.49 7.90
N GLU A 785 9.60 -1.22 8.04
CA GLU A 785 10.29 -0.08 7.46
C GLU A 785 11.57 0.25 8.25
N ALA A 786 11.54 0.17 9.58
CA ALA A 786 12.66 0.37 10.47
C ALA A 786 13.71 -0.73 10.30
N ALA A 787 13.29 -1.99 10.18
CA ALA A 787 14.17 -3.10 9.86
C ALA A 787 14.80 -2.92 8.49
N SER A 788 13.98 -2.62 7.48
CA SER A 788 14.47 -2.25 6.16
C SER A 788 15.49 -1.12 6.27
N ALA A 789 15.20 -0.05 7.04
CA ALA A 789 16.00 1.16 7.33
C ALA A 789 17.25 0.93 8.19
N LEU A 790 17.32 -0.14 8.97
CA LEU A 790 18.54 -0.54 9.68
C LEU A 790 19.46 -1.34 8.76
N GLY A 791 18.88 -2.33 8.06
CA GLY A 791 19.63 -3.29 7.26
C GLY A 791 20.54 -2.64 6.23
N ALA A 792 20.03 -1.64 5.55
CA ALA A 792 20.79 -0.98 4.53
C ALA A 792 21.46 0.35 4.95
N ILE A 793 21.21 0.87 6.16
CA ILE A 793 22.10 1.85 6.82
C ILE A 793 23.42 1.12 7.07
N GLY A 794 23.31 -0.16 7.46
CA GLY A 794 24.43 -1.10 7.43
C GLY A 794 25.37 -0.93 8.62
N VAL A 795 24.84 -0.53 9.78
CA VAL A 795 25.62 -0.35 11.01
C VAL A 795 25.49 -1.59 11.89
N GLU A 796 26.62 -2.21 12.22
CA GLU A 796 26.70 -3.49 12.94
C GLU A 796 25.94 -3.49 14.28
N SER A 797 25.89 -2.36 15.00
CA SER A 797 25.19 -2.27 16.28
C SER A 797 23.67 -2.53 16.19
N ALA A 798 23.08 -2.48 14.99
CA ALA A 798 21.70 -2.84 14.75
C ALA A 798 21.45 -4.36 14.70
N ARG A 799 22.50 -5.17 14.48
CA ARG A 799 22.39 -6.62 14.27
C ARG A 799 21.78 -7.33 15.46
N GLY A 800 22.31 -7.10 16.67
CA GLY A 800 21.81 -7.73 17.90
C GLY A 800 20.33 -7.43 18.16
N PRO A 801 19.90 -6.15 18.18
CA PRO A 801 18.50 -5.79 18.34
C PRO A 801 17.59 -6.34 17.22
N LEU A 802 18.03 -6.33 15.96
CA LEU A 802 17.28 -6.91 14.85
C LEU A 802 17.13 -8.43 14.99
N LEU A 803 18.18 -9.12 15.42
CA LEU A 803 18.14 -10.56 15.63
C LEU A 803 17.17 -10.89 16.76
N ALA A 804 17.19 -10.13 17.85
CA ALA A 804 16.25 -10.30 18.96
C ALA A 804 14.79 -10.03 18.53
N ALA A 805 14.55 -9.02 17.70
CA ALA A 805 13.23 -8.76 17.12
C ALA A 805 12.77 -9.92 16.23
N PHE A 806 13.62 -10.36 15.31
CA PHE A 806 13.34 -11.46 14.37
C PHE A 806 13.14 -12.80 15.07
N GLU A 807 13.93 -13.10 16.11
CA GLU A 807 13.79 -14.31 16.93
C GLU A 807 12.43 -14.42 17.61
N GLN A 808 11.79 -13.29 17.91
CA GLN A 808 10.50 -13.20 18.57
C GLN A 808 9.37 -12.83 17.61
N GLU A 809 9.67 -12.68 16.31
CA GLU A 809 8.73 -12.11 15.35
C GLU A 809 7.49 -13.01 15.21
N ARG A 810 6.34 -12.36 15.33
CA ARG A 810 5.00 -12.95 15.26
C ARG A 810 4.32 -12.54 13.95
N TYR A 811 4.55 -11.33 13.46
CA TYR A 811 3.88 -10.76 12.30
C TYR A 811 4.61 -11.07 10.98
N LEU A 812 3.87 -11.56 9.98
CA LEU A 812 4.44 -12.08 8.74
C LEU A 812 5.08 -10.99 7.88
N HIS A 813 4.53 -9.77 7.87
CA HIS A 813 5.05 -8.64 7.08
C HIS A 813 6.41 -8.14 7.56
N ALA A 814 6.75 -8.31 8.84
CA ALA A 814 8.03 -7.90 9.40
C ALA A 814 9.15 -8.95 9.20
N ARG A 815 8.82 -10.25 9.18
CA ARG A 815 9.80 -11.34 9.03
C ARG A 815 10.72 -11.15 7.82
N ARG A 816 10.18 -10.74 6.66
CA ARG A 816 10.99 -10.58 5.42
C ARG A 816 11.93 -9.39 5.49
N PRO A 817 11.47 -8.16 5.79
CA PRO A 817 12.33 -7.02 6.05
C PRO A 817 13.42 -7.27 7.08
N GLU A 818 13.10 -7.91 8.21
CA GLU A 818 14.07 -8.20 9.27
C GLU A 818 15.14 -9.20 8.83
N ALA A 819 14.72 -10.32 8.23
CA ALA A 819 15.66 -11.30 7.70
C ALA A 819 16.56 -10.71 6.62
N GLN A 820 15.98 -9.91 5.71
CA GLN A 820 16.73 -9.19 4.69
C GLN A 820 17.71 -8.20 5.31
N ALA A 821 17.30 -7.47 6.35
CA ALA A 821 18.16 -6.54 7.06
C ALA A 821 19.34 -7.23 7.75
N LEU A 822 19.09 -8.36 8.39
CA LEU A 822 20.10 -9.22 9.03
C LEU A 822 21.09 -9.77 8.00
N LEU A 823 20.63 -10.27 6.85
CA LEU A 823 21.51 -10.67 5.73
C LEU A 823 22.36 -9.49 5.27
N ALA A 824 21.75 -8.31 5.16
CA ALA A 824 22.41 -7.10 4.73
C ALA A 824 23.52 -6.67 5.72
N LEU A 825 23.36 -7.00 7.01
CA LEU A 825 24.34 -6.77 8.09
C LEU A 825 25.32 -7.95 8.28
N GLY A 826 25.31 -8.95 7.40
CA GLY A 826 26.22 -10.09 7.49
C GLY A 826 25.87 -11.10 8.58
N ALA A 827 24.66 -11.04 9.16
CA ALA A 827 24.14 -11.95 10.18
C ALA A 827 23.60 -13.27 9.58
N GLY A 828 24.11 -13.68 8.42
CA GLY A 828 23.60 -14.81 7.67
C GLY A 828 23.61 -16.11 8.46
N ASP A 829 24.62 -16.34 9.29
CA ASP A 829 24.71 -17.54 10.14
C ASP A 829 23.75 -17.53 11.33
N ASP A 830 23.47 -16.34 11.89
CA ASP A 830 22.57 -16.18 13.03
C ASP A 830 21.11 -16.45 12.67
N LEU A 831 20.75 -16.36 11.38
CA LEU A 831 19.41 -16.64 10.90
C LEU A 831 19.02 -18.11 11.02
N ARG A 832 19.95 -19.03 11.31
CA ARG A 832 19.71 -20.48 11.22
C ARG A 832 18.65 -20.95 12.20
N ALA A 833 18.77 -20.53 13.46
CA ALA A 833 17.83 -20.89 14.51
C ALA A 833 16.44 -20.25 14.28
N PRO A 834 16.32 -18.95 13.99
CA PRO A 834 15.04 -18.33 13.63
C PRO A 834 14.37 -18.96 12.41
N LEU A 835 15.11 -19.22 11.31
CA LEU A 835 14.55 -19.82 10.11
C LEU A 835 14.06 -21.25 10.34
N ARG A 836 14.74 -22.04 11.20
CA ARG A 836 14.24 -23.35 11.64
C ARG A 836 12.95 -23.22 12.44
N ARG A 837 12.86 -22.24 13.35
CA ARG A 837 11.62 -21.93 14.09
C ARG A 837 10.48 -21.61 13.12
N PHE A 838 10.71 -20.75 12.13
CA PHE A 838 9.69 -20.40 11.12
C PHE A 838 9.32 -21.55 10.18
N ALA A 839 10.25 -22.47 9.89
CA ALA A 839 9.96 -23.67 9.11
C ALA A 839 9.03 -24.65 9.86
N GLY A 840 9.00 -24.60 11.20
CA GLY A 840 8.09 -25.36 12.04
C GLY A 840 6.78 -24.64 12.38
N MET A 841 6.60 -23.40 11.93
CA MET A 841 5.35 -22.66 12.13
C MET A 841 4.31 -23.03 11.07
N PRO A 842 3.01 -22.96 11.40
CA PRO A 842 1.93 -23.10 10.42
C PRO A 842 2.07 -22.12 9.25
N GLU A 843 2.58 -20.91 9.54
CA GLU A 843 2.87 -19.89 8.53
C GLU A 843 4.33 -19.97 8.03
N PRO A 844 4.59 -20.49 6.82
CA PRO A 844 5.93 -20.47 6.27
C PRO A 844 6.37 -19.04 5.99
N PHE A 845 7.57 -18.68 6.45
CA PHE A 845 8.18 -17.38 6.21
C PHE A 845 8.24 -17.04 4.70
N PRO A 846 7.52 -16.02 4.20
CA PRO A 846 7.51 -15.68 2.77
C PRO A 846 8.88 -15.18 2.32
N GLY A 847 9.46 -15.86 1.33
CA GLY A 847 10.84 -15.60 0.90
C GLY A 847 11.90 -16.25 1.79
N ALA A 848 11.54 -17.19 2.66
CA ALA A 848 12.50 -17.98 3.46
C ALA A 848 13.57 -18.64 2.59
N LEU A 849 13.16 -19.19 1.44
CA LEU A 849 14.10 -19.79 0.49
C LEU A 849 15.06 -18.75 -0.08
N ASP A 850 14.58 -17.56 -0.46
CA ASP A 850 15.43 -16.48 -0.97
C ASP A 850 16.44 -16.02 0.10
N VAL A 851 15.98 -15.89 1.35
CA VAL A 851 16.83 -15.55 2.48
C VAL A 851 17.86 -16.65 2.74
N ALA A 852 17.42 -17.90 2.76
CA ALA A 852 18.26 -19.06 3.00
C ALA A 852 19.32 -19.20 1.88
N LEU A 853 18.97 -19.01 0.61
CA LEU A 853 19.89 -18.97 -0.52
C LEU A 853 20.86 -17.77 -0.45
N GLY A 854 20.44 -16.66 0.18
CA GLY A 854 21.28 -15.51 0.48
C GLY A 854 22.28 -15.76 1.63
N THR A 855 22.11 -16.83 2.41
CA THR A 855 23.10 -17.29 3.39
C THR A 855 24.17 -18.13 2.71
N ARG A 856 25.34 -18.26 3.35
CA ARG A 856 26.40 -19.18 2.89
C ARG A 856 26.12 -20.65 3.23
N TRP A 857 24.92 -20.99 3.71
CA TRP A 857 24.60 -22.37 4.11
C TRP A 857 24.50 -23.33 2.92
N PHE A 858 24.15 -22.82 1.74
CA PHE A 858 24.04 -23.62 0.51
C PHE A 858 25.33 -23.52 -0.29
N GLY A 859 26.38 -24.20 0.15
CA GLY A 859 27.58 -24.44 -0.64
C GLY A 859 27.38 -25.60 -1.60
N LEU A 860 27.74 -25.42 -2.88
CA LEU A 860 27.75 -26.48 -3.92
C LEU A 860 28.65 -27.70 -3.59
N ALA A 861 29.40 -27.67 -2.48
CA ALA A 861 30.31 -28.74 -2.07
C ALA A 861 29.71 -29.73 -1.04
N GLN A 862 28.54 -29.43 -0.45
CA GLN A 862 27.89 -30.34 0.51
C GLN A 862 26.37 -30.36 0.27
N GLY A 863 25.94 -31.21 -0.68
CA GLY A 863 24.57 -31.77 -0.72
C GLY A 863 23.39 -30.81 -0.98
N GLY A 864 23.53 -29.80 -1.85
CA GLY A 864 22.47 -28.82 -2.11
C GLY A 864 21.26 -29.32 -2.92
N PHE A 865 20.06 -28.85 -2.55
CA PHE A 865 18.83 -28.97 -3.34
C PHE A 865 18.97 -28.24 -4.70
N ARG A 866 18.72 -28.95 -5.80
CA ARG A 866 18.42 -28.35 -7.11
C ARG A 866 16.95 -27.96 -7.16
N ASN A 867 16.63 -26.78 -7.69
CA ASN A 867 15.26 -26.45 -8.10
C ASN A 867 14.94 -27.19 -9.40
N PRO A 868 14.15 -28.28 -9.39
CA PRO A 868 13.86 -29.05 -10.59
C PRO A 868 12.75 -28.37 -11.39
N ARG A 869 12.77 -28.53 -12.72
CA ARG A 869 11.61 -28.15 -13.54
C ARG A 869 10.40 -29.00 -13.11
N PRO A 870 9.15 -28.52 -13.25
CA PRO A 870 7.94 -29.23 -12.80
C PRO A 870 7.75 -30.67 -13.33
N THR A 871 8.52 -31.05 -14.36
CA THR A 871 8.45 -32.33 -15.06
C THR A 871 9.66 -33.24 -14.83
N GLU A 872 10.65 -32.82 -14.04
CA GLU A 872 11.86 -33.61 -13.79
C GLU A 872 11.74 -34.38 -12.46
N PRO A 873 11.99 -35.70 -12.45
CA PRO A 873 12.06 -36.47 -11.20
C PRO A 873 13.21 -35.99 -10.31
N VAL A 874 13.01 -36.03 -8.99
CA VAL A 874 13.93 -35.45 -8.00
C VAL A 874 14.40 -36.51 -7.02
N ASP A 875 15.71 -36.57 -6.79
CA ASP A 875 16.33 -37.30 -5.69
C ASP A 875 16.58 -36.35 -4.50
N VAL A 876 16.03 -36.69 -3.34
CA VAL A 876 16.18 -35.89 -2.11
C VAL A 876 17.05 -36.66 -1.12
N VAL A 877 18.17 -36.05 -0.72
CA VAL A 877 19.04 -36.57 0.36
C VAL A 877 18.85 -35.67 1.57
N VAL A 878 18.31 -36.24 2.64
CA VAL A 878 18.18 -35.57 3.95
C VAL A 878 19.23 -36.15 4.87
N THR A 879 20.14 -35.32 5.36
CA THR A 879 21.02 -35.64 6.49
C THR A 879 20.35 -35.11 7.76
N ALA A 880 19.94 -36.00 8.65
CA ALA A 880 19.20 -35.63 9.86
C ALA A 880 20.16 -35.51 11.06
N GLU A 881 20.12 -34.36 11.74
CA GLU A 881 20.48 -34.30 13.17
C GLU A 881 19.21 -34.58 14.01
N PRO A 882 19.31 -34.94 15.30
CA PRO A 882 18.18 -35.46 16.08
C PRO A 882 16.99 -34.49 16.11
N GLY A 883 15.89 -34.86 15.45
CA GLY A 883 14.62 -34.13 15.41
C GLY A 883 13.77 -34.50 14.18
N PRO A 884 12.43 -34.34 14.23
CA PRO A 884 11.58 -34.60 13.06
C PRO A 884 11.80 -33.53 11.98
N VAL A 885 12.13 -33.97 10.76
CA VAL A 885 12.28 -33.10 9.58
C VAL A 885 11.10 -33.31 8.65
N ARG A 886 10.34 -32.25 8.34
CA ARG A 886 9.33 -32.26 7.28
C ARG A 886 9.95 -31.71 5.99
N VAL A 887 9.86 -32.48 4.90
CA VAL A 887 10.31 -32.06 3.57
C VAL A 887 9.10 -31.98 2.65
N LEU A 888 8.84 -30.79 2.11
CA LEU A 888 7.79 -30.57 1.11
C LEU A 888 8.41 -30.63 -0.29
N VAL A 889 8.03 -31.62 -1.10
CA VAL A 889 8.53 -31.78 -2.48
C VAL A 889 7.44 -31.42 -3.47
N ARG A 890 7.68 -30.44 -4.35
CA ARG A 890 6.82 -30.15 -5.50
C ARG A 890 7.38 -30.87 -6.74
N GLY A 891 6.88 -32.08 -7.03
CA GLY A 891 7.29 -32.90 -8.17
C GLY A 891 6.97 -34.40 -7.96
N THR A 892 7.33 -35.24 -8.92
CA THR A 892 7.24 -36.71 -8.75
C THR A 892 8.52 -37.20 -8.07
N LEU A 893 8.41 -37.67 -6.82
CA LEU A 893 9.54 -38.14 -6.02
C LEU A 893 10.04 -39.49 -6.57
N GLN A 894 11.32 -39.57 -6.98
CA GLN A 894 11.87 -40.80 -7.55
C GLN A 894 12.53 -41.68 -6.49
N SER A 895 13.27 -41.07 -5.56
CA SER A 895 13.79 -41.74 -4.37
C SER A 895 14.02 -40.75 -3.21
N LEU A 896 13.77 -41.22 -1.98
CA LEU A 896 14.13 -40.52 -0.74
C LEU A 896 15.28 -41.27 -0.07
N ARG A 897 16.35 -40.58 0.30
CA ARG A 897 17.44 -41.15 1.09
C ARG A 897 17.62 -40.37 2.39
N LEU A 898 17.58 -41.09 3.52
CA LEU A 898 17.90 -40.56 4.84
C LEU A 898 19.28 -41.09 5.24
N ASP A 899 20.24 -40.19 5.51
CA ASP A 899 21.62 -40.55 5.86
C ASP A 899 22.27 -41.56 4.89
N GLY A 900 21.97 -41.40 3.60
CA GLY A 900 22.50 -42.24 2.52
C GLY A 900 21.80 -43.58 2.33
N ARG A 901 20.79 -43.93 3.13
CA ARG A 901 20.01 -45.17 2.98
C ARG A 901 18.69 -44.91 2.22
N PRO A 902 18.32 -45.75 1.25
CA PRO A 902 17.04 -45.63 0.56
C PRO A 902 15.90 -45.89 1.54
N VAL A 903 14.91 -45.00 1.53
CA VAL A 903 13.65 -45.13 2.26
C VAL A 903 12.62 -45.60 1.24
N GLU A 904 12.06 -46.81 1.40
CA GLU A 904 10.96 -47.24 0.56
C GLU A 904 9.73 -46.38 0.86
N PRO A 905 9.02 -45.86 -0.17
CA PRO A 905 7.72 -45.27 0.03
C PRO A 905 6.74 -46.40 0.38
N SER A 906 6.61 -46.69 1.67
CA SER A 906 5.59 -47.63 2.13
C SER A 906 4.22 -47.10 1.69
N ALA A 907 3.43 -47.99 1.08
CA ALA A 907 2.08 -47.73 0.61
C ALA A 907 1.19 -47.35 1.81
N GLY A 908 1.13 -46.04 2.12
CA GLY A 908 0.42 -45.54 3.29
C GLY A 908 0.97 -44.23 3.86
N LEU A 909 1.35 -43.25 3.03
CA LEU A 909 1.40 -41.86 3.51
C LEU A 909 -0.03 -41.31 3.50
N ALA A 910 -0.77 -41.68 4.53
CA ALA A 910 -1.99 -41.00 4.92
C ALA A 910 -1.64 -39.56 5.31
N PHE A 911 -2.19 -38.57 4.60
CA PHE A 911 -2.30 -37.22 5.11
C PHE A 911 -3.40 -37.24 6.19
N GLY A 912 -2.98 -37.53 7.42
CA GLY A 912 -3.84 -37.53 8.60
C GLY A 912 -3.00 -37.89 9.82
N VAL A 913 -2.94 -36.98 10.78
CA VAL A 913 -2.44 -37.29 12.13
C VAL A 913 -3.61 -37.06 13.06
N ASP A 914 -3.96 -38.08 13.82
CA ASP A 914 -4.72 -37.93 15.06
C ASP A 914 -3.97 -38.71 16.16
N PRO A 915 -4.09 -38.33 17.44
CA PRO A 915 -2.98 -37.92 18.26
C PRO A 915 -2.86 -38.90 19.43
N THR A 916 -1.79 -38.79 20.22
CA THR A 916 -1.73 -39.30 21.61
C THR A 916 -2.45 -40.63 21.91
N SER A 917 -1.78 -41.78 21.73
CA SER A 917 -2.10 -42.97 22.55
C SER A 917 -1.04 -43.11 23.64
N THR A 918 -1.33 -42.58 24.81
CA THR A 918 -0.72 -42.99 26.07
C THR A 918 -1.52 -44.16 26.63
N ASP A 919 -1.06 -45.40 26.44
CA ASP A 919 -1.20 -46.47 27.45
C ASP A 919 -0.25 -47.67 27.14
N PRO A 920 0.48 -48.23 28.12
CA PRO A 920 1.44 -49.32 27.95
C PRO A 920 0.83 -50.66 28.39
N ALA A 921 0.41 -51.54 27.48
CA ALA A 921 0.15 -52.94 27.81
C ALA A 921 0.08 -53.87 26.59
N ARG A 922 0.78 -55.00 26.73
CA ARG A 922 0.70 -56.27 25.97
C ARG A 922 1.35 -56.30 24.59
N GLY A 923 2.55 -56.86 24.58
CA GLY A 923 3.13 -57.48 23.39
C GLY A 923 2.53 -58.85 23.09
N THR A 924 2.86 -59.33 21.90
CA THR A 924 3.40 -60.68 21.60
C THR A 924 3.79 -60.70 20.14
N ASP A 925 5.03 -61.12 19.87
CA ASP A 925 5.52 -61.87 18.71
C ASP A 925 4.93 -61.60 17.32
N ALA A 926 5.76 -61.12 16.40
CA ALA A 926 6.49 -62.01 15.49
C ALA A 926 7.36 -61.16 14.54
N GLY A 927 8.61 -61.58 14.35
CA GLY A 927 9.56 -60.96 13.46
C GLY A 927 9.23 -61.20 11.98
N ASP A 928 9.61 -60.23 11.16
CA ASP A 928 10.61 -60.35 10.09
C ASP A 928 10.60 -59.01 9.32
N GLY A 929 11.80 -58.47 9.07
CA GLY A 929 11.99 -57.21 8.33
C GLY A 929 11.77 -57.35 6.81
N PRO A 930 12.14 -56.36 5.99
CA PRO A 930 12.81 -55.08 6.30
C PRO A 930 11.89 -53.86 6.32
#